data_AF-A0A923H9E0-F1
#
_entry.id   AF-A0A923H9E0-F1
#
_cell.length_a   1.000
_cell.length_b   1.000
_cell.length_c   1.000
_cell.angle_alpha   90.00
_cell.angle_beta   90.00
_cell.angle_gamma   90.00
#
_symmetry.space_group_name_H-M   'P 1'
#
loop_
_entity.id
_entity.type
_entity.pdbx_description
1 polymer ?
#
loop_
_entity_poly.entity_id
_entity_poly.type
_entity_poly.pdbx_seq_one_letter_code
_entity_poly.pdbx_strand_id
1 'polypeptide(L)'
;MKNVLLFILLLVSQNNFSQEVAIKTRFIEGGSLYKDAGDMSQVVARFKVNDKCLVTGYIGRNIYEVIYKEVPGFVSDEFLLISDDMMDLFYDYEEQQMQKLIAAEEARQKKIQDIVEEKKKRIRDSIAKVEEEQRQRELAIQRAKELKEKQRRDSIAKIEEEKRLKELERKRLEALKEQRRLDSIAKVQEELRRIEREKELARQRAAELKEKRRLDSIAKAKEEEKRQIELQKELERKRQAALMEKRRLDSIAKVQEELRQIEIQKELARKQAEEFRKKRISDSIAKVEAERRRQIELQKDLERKRMEALREKRRLDSIAKVQEDLRRIEREKELARQKVEELEEKRRLDSIAKAKEEEKRQIELQKELTRKREAALKEKQRLDSIAKVEEELRQIEIQKELARKKVEEIRKKRVADSLAKVEAEKRKQIELQKELERKRKEALNEKLRLDSIAKAQEESKRIEREKEESRKRTAELKERKRLEAIAKAKEEEENQMALQRELEQKRQLALKEKLRNDSILKVREIEKKQLEREKELLAQKMADSIAKVREEERKIMEREKELARQRAIAEVKQRMADSIAEVRVAERKNLELEKERIRKQTEAMVQQRVRDSILMAQEKKSKLSTVNSEEDSEKEAERKAILERLKFRDSCHYQINEYDSFYNMETKRTEPYNLSDRLTVELYKQGRKLNVFFTMPDDLGCVSYLSNNRSFVKVTLENNQTVMFYHSWDLECGQFLFKGNLTSSQITVLKKSPIKSLYLKATKASKTIETIDYKEFFIDKLKCIEN
;
A
#
# COMPACT_ATOMS: atom_id res chain seq x y z
N MET A 1 6.51 -87.56 -11.33
CA MET A 1 6.18 -88.71 -10.45
C MET A 1 6.75 -88.63 -9.02
N LYS A 2 7.84 -87.88 -8.75
CA LYS A 2 8.37 -87.70 -7.38
C LYS A 2 7.48 -86.87 -6.43
N ASN A 3 6.67 -85.94 -6.96
CA ASN A 3 5.79 -85.10 -6.13
C ASN A 3 4.44 -85.74 -5.77
N VAL A 4 4.06 -86.86 -6.42
CA VAL A 4 2.84 -87.61 -6.06
C VAL A 4 3.12 -88.58 -4.92
N LEU A 5 4.35 -89.14 -4.86
CA LEU A 5 4.75 -90.01 -3.75
C LEU A 5 4.88 -89.24 -2.42
N LEU A 6 5.31 -87.97 -2.46
CA LEU A 6 5.43 -87.12 -1.27
C LEU A 6 4.07 -86.70 -0.69
N PHE A 7 3.04 -86.58 -1.54
CA PHE A 7 1.68 -86.23 -1.12
C PHE A 7 0.94 -87.41 -0.48
N ILE A 8 1.24 -88.64 -0.90
CA ILE A 8 0.67 -89.86 -0.30
C ILE A 8 1.31 -90.16 1.07
N LEU A 9 2.61 -89.86 1.25
CA LEU A 9 3.29 -89.99 2.54
C LEU A 9 2.81 -88.98 3.61
N LEU A 10 2.28 -87.81 3.21
CA LEU A 10 1.71 -86.81 4.13
C LEU A 10 0.24 -87.07 4.51
N LEU A 11 -0.48 -87.89 3.75
CA LEU A 11 -1.88 -88.27 4.05
C LEU A 11 -1.99 -89.46 5.01
N VAL A 12 -0.95 -90.28 5.15
CA VAL A 12 -0.96 -91.45 6.05
C VAL A 12 -0.56 -91.06 7.49
N SER A 13 0.09 -89.91 7.71
CA SER A 13 0.51 -89.45 9.05
C SER A 13 -0.55 -88.65 9.83
N GLN A 14 -1.77 -88.47 9.31
CA GLN A 14 -2.85 -87.77 10.03
C GLN A 14 -3.88 -88.69 10.70
N ASN A 15 -3.71 -90.01 10.63
CA ASN A 15 -4.34 -90.90 11.58
C ASN A 15 -3.50 -90.90 12.88
N ASN A 16 -3.47 -89.76 13.56
CA ASN A 16 -3.18 -89.77 14.99
C ASN A 16 -4.28 -90.61 15.60
N PHE A 17 -3.89 -91.85 15.94
CA PHE A 17 -4.60 -92.75 16.81
C PHE A 17 -4.90 -91.97 18.09
N SER A 18 -6.07 -91.34 18.17
CA SER A 18 -6.62 -90.93 19.46
C SER A 18 -6.98 -92.25 20.13
N GLN A 19 -6.00 -92.87 20.79
CA GLN A 19 -6.31 -93.83 21.83
C GLN A 19 -7.20 -93.05 22.80
N GLU A 20 -8.45 -93.46 22.96
CA GLU A 20 -9.27 -92.95 24.05
C GLU A 20 -8.47 -93.25 25.33
N VAL A 21 -7.92 -92.20 25.94
CA VAL A 21 -7.13 -92.32 27.16
C VAL A 21 -8.10 -92.79 28.23
N ALA A 22 -8.16 -94.09 28.49
CA ALA A 22 -9.07 -94.71 29.44
C ALA A 22 -8.28 -95.21 30.63
N ILE A 23 -8.04 -94.32 31.59
CA ILE A 23 -7.23 -94.62 32.78
C ILE A 23 -8.12 -95.31 33.82
N LYS A 24 -7.77 -96.54 34.19
CA LYS A 24 -8.51 -97.31 35.19
C LYS A 24 -8.19 -96.80 36.59
N THR A 25 -9.20 -96.33 37.31
CA THR A 25 -9.07 -95.96 38.71
C THR A 25 -10.28 -96.45 39.53
N ARG A 26 -10.34 -96.06 40.80
CA ARG A 26 -11.41 -96.37 41.73
C ARG A 26 -11.81 -95.15 42.54
N PHE A 27 -13.03 -95.14 43.02
CA PHE A 27 -13.51 -94.10 43.93
C PHE A 27 -12.98 -94.33 45.35
N ILE A 28 -12.48 -93.29 46.01
CA ILE A 28 -11.97 -93.36 47.40
C ILE A 28 -13.07 -93.11 48.43
N GLU A 29 -14.14 -92.42 48.03
CA GLU A 29 -15.32 -92.14 48.85
C GLU A 29 -16.61 -92.40 48.07
N GLY A 30 -17.75 -92.50 48.78
CA GLY A 30 -19.06 -92.64 48.14
C GLY A 30 -19.58 -91.28 47.67
N GLY A 31 -20.13 -91.19 46.46
CA GLY A 31 -20.49 -89.91 45.86
C GLY A 31 -21.46 -90.01 44.68
N SER A 32 -21.61 -88.89 43.97
CA SER A 32 -22.50 -88.74 42.82
C SER A 32 -21.72 -88.32 41.58
N LEU A 33 -22.09 -88.90 40.44
CA LEU A 33 -21.57 -88.56 39.12
C LEU A 33 -22.50 -87.54 38.47
N TYR A 34 -21.94 -86.47 37.91
CA TYR A 34 -22.70 -85.33 37.38
C TYR A 34 -22.70 -85.29 35.85
N LYS A 35 -23.75 -84.73 35.25
CA LYS A 35 -23.90 -84.68 33.78
C LYS A 35 -22.92 -83.72 33.11
N ASP A 36 -22.71 -82.59 33.76
CA ASP A 36 -21.83 -81.49 33.37
C ASP A 36 -20.93 -81.05 34.54
N ALA A 37 -19.88 -80.28 34.26
CA ALA A 37 -18.86 -79.80 35.20
C ALA A 37 -19.27 -78.63 36.14
N GLY A 38 -20.55 -78.27 36.16
CA GLY A 38 -21.04 -77.11 36.93
C GLY A 38 -21.61 -77.47 38.30
N ASP A 39 -21.57 -76.53 39.24
CA ASP A 39 -21.97 -76.72 40.65
C ASP A 39 -23.46 -77.10 40.86
N MET A 40 -24.31 -76.97 39.83
CA MET A 40 -25.76 -77.25 39.85
C MET A 40 -26.14 -78.36 38.86
N SER A 41 -25.17 -79.21 38.51
CA SER A 41 -25.33 -80.25 37.49
C SER A 41 -26.24 -81.40 37.95
N GLN A 42 -26.97 -82.00 37.01
CA GLN A 42 -27.86 -83.12 37.30
C GLN A 42 -27.04 -84.38 37.63
N VAL A 43 -27.43 -85.08 38.71
CA VAL A 43 -26.82 -86.37 39.07
C VAL A 43 -27.27 -87.46 38.10
N VAL A 44 -26.32 -88.13 37.47
CA VAL A 44 -26.55 -89.19 36.45
C VAL A 44 -26.35 -90.59 37.04
N ALA A 45 -25.44 -90.74 38.00
CA ALA A 45 -25.22 -92.00 38.71
C ALA A 45 -24.72 -91.75 40.14
N ARG A 46 -24.82 -92.74 41.02
CA ARG A 46 -24.20 -92.74 42.36
C ARG A 46 -23.24 -93.92 42.48
N PHE A 47 -22.06 -93.68 43.05
CA PHE A 47 -20.99 -94.67 43.20
C PHE A 47 -20.65 -94.88 44.67
N LYS A 48 -20.08 -96.05 44.99
CA LYS A 48 -19.62 -96.39 46.34
C LYS A 48 -18.11 -96.41 46.43
N VAL A 49 -17.60 -96.39 47.65
CA VAL A 49 -16.17 -96.57 47.96
C VAL A 49 -15.63 -97.83 47.27
N ASN A 50 -14.45 -97.72 46.65
CA ASN A 50 -13.74 -98.77 45.90
C ASN A 50 -14.41 -99.25 44.59
N ASP A 51 -15.52 -98.64 44.16
CA ASP A 51 -16.06 -98.92 42.83
C ASP A 51 -15.06 -98.50 41.74
N LYS A 52 -14.90 -99.31 40.69
CA LYS A 52 -13.98 -99.04 39.58
C LYS A 52 -14.62 -98.13 38.53
N CYS A 53 -13.86 -97.19 37.99
CA CYS A 53 -14.26 -96.30 36.90
C CYS A 53 -13.11 -96.08 35.89
N LEU A 54 -13.44 -95.51 34.74
CA LEU A 54 -12.48 -95.13 33.70
C LEU A 54 -12.45 -93.61 33.58
N VAL A 55 -11.29 -93.00 33.78
CA VAL A 55 -11.09 -91.56 33.55
C VAL A 55 -10.75 -91.35 32.07
N THR A 56 -11.47 -90.44 31.43
CA THR A 56 -11.35 -90.14 29.99
C THR A 56 -10.77 -88.76 29.70
N GLY A 57 -10.75 -87.86 30.68
CA GLY A 57 -10.21 -86.52 30.49
C GLY A 57 -10.18 -85.68 31.76
N TYR A 58 -9.43 -84.59 31.70
CA TYR A 58 -9.41 -83.54 32.73
C TYR A 58 -9.88 -82.23 32.12
N ILE A 59 -10.79 -81.55 32.81
CA ILE A 59 -11.47 -80.35 32.28
C ILE A 59 -11.16 -79.08 33.09
N GLY A 60 -10.27 -79.17 34.08
CA GLY A 60 -9.90 -78.08 34.99
C GLY A 60 -10.68 -78.08 36.31
N ARG A 61 -10.24 -77.23 37.24
CA ARG A 61 -10.86 -77.06 38.58
C ARG A 61 -10.99 -78.36 39.37
N ASN A 62 -10.02 -79.25 39.19
CA ASN A 62 -9.98 -80.55 39.86
C ASN A 62 -11.12 -81.50 39.45
N ILE A 63 -11.75 -81.27 38.28
CA ILE A 63 -12.83 -82.12 37.77
C ILE A 63 -12.31 -83.01 36.65
N TYR A 64 -12.59 -84.30 36.77
CA TYR A 64 -12.29 -85.33 35.78
C TYR A 64 -13.57 -85.81 35.11
N GLU A 65 -13.45 -86.10 33.81
CA GLU A 65 -14.45 -86.84 33.06
C GLU A 65 -14.21 -88.34 33.25
N VAL A 66 -15.27 -89.06 33.58
CA VAL A 66 -15.23 -90.47 33.96
C VAL A 66 -16.42 -91.23 33.39
N ILE A 67 -16.18 -92.48 33.00
CA ILE A 67 -17.20 -93.46 32.63
C ILE A 67 -17.34 -94.46 33.77
N TYR A 68 -18.55 -94.55 34.33
CA TYR A 68 -18.90 -95.49 35.39
C TYR A 68 -20.16 -96.27 34.99
N LYS A 69 -20.06 -97.61 34.92
CA LYS A 69 -21.16 -98.49 34.47
C LYS A 69 -21.79 -98.05 33.15
N GLU A 70 -20.95 -97.76 32.15
CA GLU A 70 -21.36 -97.28 30.82
C GLU A 70 -22.02 -95.88 30.80
N VAL A 71 -22.05 -95.18 31.94
CA VAL A 71 -22.57 -93.82 32.05
C VAL A 71 -21.39 -92.83 32.13
N PRO A 72 -21.20 -91.95 31.14
CA PRO A 72 -20.23 -90.86 31.24
C PRO A 72 -20.73 -89.77 32.16
N GLY A 73 -19.81 -89.12 32.86
CA GLY A 73 -20.08 -87.92 33.66
C GLY A 73 -18.83 -87.34 34.29
N PHE A 74 -19.04 -86.39 35.19
CA PHE A 74 -17.97 -85.59 35.79
C PHE A 74 -17.92 -85.81 37.30
N VAL A 75 -16.71 -85.86 37.84
CA VAL A 75 -16.47 -86.03 39.28
C VAL A 75 -15.24 -85.24 39.72
N SER A 76 -15.24 -84.78 40.96
CA SER A 76 -14.05 -84.15 41.56
C SER A 76 -12.96 -85.17 41.85
N ASP A 77 -11.70 -84.73 41.80
CA ASP A 77 -10.51 -85.47 42.21
C ASP A 77 -10.60 -86.01 43.65
N GLU A 78 -11.27 -85.29 44.57
CA GLU A 78 -11.55 -85.68 45.95
C GLU A 78 -12.24 -87.05 46.06
N PHE A 79 -12.94 -87.49 45.02
CA PHE A 79 -13.61 -88.80 45.01
C PHE A 79 -12.80 -89.88 44.29
N LEU A 80 -11.69 -89.55 43.63
CA LEU A 80 -10.90 -90.47 42.82
C LEU A 80 -9.54 -90.77 43.46
N LEU A 81 -9.05 -92.00 43.26
CA LEU A 81 -7.66 -92.30 43.54
C LEU A 81 -6.80 -91.79 42.38
N ILE A 82 -6.16 -90.64 42.57
CA ILE A 82 -5.30 -90.03 41.56
C ILE A 82 -4.05 -90.90 41.34
N SER A 83 -3.79 -91.22 40.07
CA SER A 83 -2.61 -91.97 39.62
C SER A 83 -1.71 -91.08 38.79
N ASP A 84 -0.44 -91.49 38.60
CA ASP A 84 0.52 -90.73 37.80
C ASP A 84 0.00 -90.51 36.36
N ASP A 85 -0.62 -91.52 35.75
CA ASP A 85 -1.23 -91.40 34.41
C ASP A 85 -2.34 -90.32 34.35
N MET A 86 -3.04 -90.06 35.46
CA MET A 86 -4.06 -88.98 35.52
C MET A 86 -3.42 -87.60 35.65
N MET A 87 -2.21 -87.51 36.20
CA MET A 87 -1.46 -86.25 36.28
C MET A 87 -1.02 -85.77 34.90
N ASP A 88 -0.76 -86.68 33.96
CA ASP A 88 -0.46 -86.32 32.57
C ASP A 88 -1.65 -85.56 31.94
N LEU A 89 -2.89 -85.97 32.20
CA LEU A 89 -4.09 -85.25 31.74
C LEU A 89 -4.19 -83.82 32.32
N PHE A 90 -3.74 -83.63 33.57
CA PHE A 90 -3.67 -82.32 34.20
C PHE A 90 -2.61 -81.44 33.51
N TYR A 91 -1.40 -81.97 33.30
CA TYR A 91 -0.33 -81.23 32.63
C TYR A 91 -0.65 -80.90 31.18
N ASP A 92 -1.27 -81.83 30.44
CA ASP A 92 -1.75 -81.60 29.07
C ASP A 92 -2.77 -80.46 29.01
N TYR A 93 -3.72 -80.44 29.96
CA TYR A 93 -4.71 -79.37 30.06
C TYR A 93 -4.03 -78.02 30.35
N GLU A 94 -3.13 -77.96 31.32
CA GLU A 94 -2.39 -76.74 31.66
C GLU A 94 -1.52 -76.25 30.49
N GLU A 95 -0.83 -77.14 29.78
CA GLU A 95 -0.04 -76.81 28.60
C GLU A 95 -0.93 -76.23 27.49
N GLN A 96 -2.09 -76.84 27.23
CA GLN A 96 -3.05 -76.31 26.27
C GLN A 96 -3.58 -74.91 26.66
N GLN A 97 -3.83 -74.65 27.94
CA GLN A 97 -4.21 -73.31 28.39
C GLN A 97 -3.08 -72.30 28.20
N MET A 98 -1.84 -72.69 28.53
CA MET A 98 -0.66 -71.85 28.31
C MET A 98 -0.44 -71.52 26.83
N GLN A 99 -0.58 -72.51 25.93
CA GLN A 99 -0.47 -72.28 24.49
C GLN A 99 -1.55 -71.31 23.98
N LYS A 100 -2.80 -71.41 24.46
CA LYS A 100 -3.87 -70.45 24.14
C LYS A 100 -3.52 -69.03 24.57
N LEU A 101 -2.92 -68.87 25.75
CA LEU A 101 -2.49 -67.56 26.26
C LEU A 101 -1.35 -66.98 25.42
N ILE A 102 -0.34 -67.80 25.08
CA ILE A 102 0.78 -67.38 24.22
C ILE A 102 0.25 -66.95 22.85
N ALA A 103 -0.59 -67.76 22.20
CA ALA A 103 -1.18 -67.43 20.91
C ALA A 103 -2.05 -66.15 20.95
N ALA A 104 -2.78 -65.93 22.05
CA ALA A 104 -3.56 -64.71 22.24
C ALA A 104 -2.65 -63.47 22.37
N GLU A 105 -1.53 -63.58 23.07
CA GLU A 105 -0.56 -62.50 23.23
C GLU A 105 0.19 -62.22 21.91
N GLU A 106 0.59 -63.24 21.16
CA GLU A 106 1.18 -63.09 19.82
C GLU A 106 0.21 -62.38 18.85
N ALA A 107 -1.06 -62.78 18.85
CA ALA A 107 -2.10 -62.13 18.04
C ALA A 107 -2.29 -60.65 18.44
N ARG A 108 -2.17 -60.33 19.73
CA ARG A 108 -2.22 -58.95 20.22
C ARG A 108 -1.00 -58.16 19.77
N GLN A 109 0.20 -58.72 19.87
CA GLN A 109 1.43 -58.07 19.42
C GLN A 109 1.41 -57.78 17.92
N LYS A 110 0.92 -58.74 17.11
CA LYS A 110 0.75 -58.55 15.67
C LYS A 110 -0.21 -57.40 15.34
N LYS A 111 -1.36 -57.33 16.01
CA LYS A 111 -2.29 -56.19 15.87
C LYS A 111 -1.66 -54.85 16.22
N ILE A 112 -0.83 -54.80 17.25
CA ILE A 112 -0.10 -53.57 17.63
C ILE A 112 0.89 -53.17 16.53
N GLN A 113 1.63 -54.13 15.97
CA GLN A 113 2.55 -53.89 14.86
C GLN A 113 1.83 -53.35 13.63
N ASP A 114 0.71 -53.97 13.23
CA ASP A 114 -0.10 -53.52 12.09
C ASP A 114 -0.57 -52.07 12.26
N ILE A 115 -1.05 -51.71 13.46
CA ILE A 115 -1.47 -50.34 13.79
C ILE A 115 -0.29 -49.35 13.68
N VAL A 116 0.88 -49.74 14.18
CA VAL A 116 2.09 -48.89 14.13
C VAL A 116 2.55 -48.69 12.68
N GLU A 117 2.55 -49.74 11.86
CA GLU A 117 2.91 -49.65 10.44
C GLU A 117 1.92 -48.78 9.66
N GLU A 118 0.62 -48.96 9.89
CA GLU A 118 -0.41 -48.13 9.26
C GLU A 118 -0.24 -46.66 9.64
N LYS A 119 0.04 -46.37 10.91
CA LYS A 119 0.30 -45.00 11.39
C LYS A 119 1.57 -44.42 10.74
N LYS A 120 2.65 -45.20 10.63
CA LYS A 120 3.87 -44.78 9.93
C LYS A 120 3.63 -44.50 8.45
N LYS A 121 2.78 -45.29 7.79
CA LYS A 121 2.38 -45.07 6.39
C LYS A 121 1.59 -43.77 6.24
N ARG A 122 0.56 -43.54 7.07
CA ARG A 122 -0.23 -42.30 7.08
C ARG A 122 0.64 -41.06 7.32
N ILE A 123 1.63 -41.15 8.21
CA ILE A 123 2.59 -40.06 8.45
C ILE A 123 3.43 -39.78 7.20
N ARG A 124 3.99 -40.83 6.55
CA ARG A 124 4.76 -40.67 5.31
C ARG A 124 3.93 -40.04 4.19
N ASP A 125 2.70 -40.50 3.99
CA ASP A 125 1.80 -39.97 2.96
C ASP A 125 1.45 -38.49 3.25
N SER A 126 1.26 -38.13 4.52
CA SER A 126 1.01 -36.75 4.93
C SER A 126 2.22 -35.84 4.69
N ILE A 127 3.43 -36.32 4.99
CA ILE A 127 4.67 -35.58 4.74
C ILE A 127 4.87 -35.37 3.24
N ALA A 128 4.72 -36.43 2.42
CA ALA A 128 4.85 -36.35 0.97
C ALA A 128 3.88 -35.32 0.36
N LYS A 129 2.63 -35.28 0.85
CA LYS A 129 1.63 -34.30 0.43
C LYS A 129 2.02 -32.87 0.79
N VAL A 130 2.56 -32.65 2.00
CA VAL A 130 3.04 -31.32 2.43
C VAL A 130 4.24 -30.87 1.61
N GLU A 131 5.18 -31.77 1.31
CA GLU A 131 6.35 -31.47 0.46
C GLU A 131 5.95 -31.14 -0.99
N GLU A 132 4.95 -31.83 -1.53
CA GLU A 132 4.41 -31.51 -2.86
C GLU A 132 3.73 -30.13 -2.89
N GLU A 133 2.93 -29.81 -1.88
CA GLU A 133 2.31 -28.48 -1.75
C GLU A 133 3.37 -27.38 -1.59
N GLN A 134 4.45 -27.62 -0.83
CA GLN A 134 5.55 -26.67 -0.70
C GLN A 134 6.25 -26.43 -2.04
N ARG A 135 6.57 -27.48 -2.78
CA ARG A 135 7.16 -27.37 -4.13
C ARG A 135 6.27 -26.58 -5.09
N GLN A 136 4.96 -26.81 -5.07
CA GLN A 136 4.02 -26.05 -5.89
C GLN A 136 3.96 -24.57 -5.49
N ARG A 137 4.02 -24.25 -4.19
CA ARG A 137 4.07 -22.86 -3.70
C ARG A 137 5.36 -22.16 -4.12
N GLU A 138 6.50 -22.83 -4.04
CA GLU A 138 7.79 -22.29 -4.49
C GLU A 138 7.78 -21.98 -5.99
N LEU A 139 7.25 -22.89 -6.81
CA LEU A 139 7.08 -22.69 -8.24
C LEU A 139 6.15 -21.50 -8.55
N ALA A 140 5.05 -21.37 -7.81
CA ALA A 140 4.13 -20.24 -7.95
C ALA A 140 4.80 -18.90 -7.58
N ILE A 141 5.63 -18.90 -6.53
CA ILE A 141 6.42 -17.72 -6.13
C ILE A 141 7.43 -17.36 -7.21
N GLN A 142 8.13 -18.33 -7.80
CA GLN A 142 9.06 -18.09 -8.91
C GLN A 142 8.35 -17.48 -10.12
N ARG A 143 7.24 -18.07 -10.57
CA ARG A 143 6.44 -17.53 -11.68
C ARG A 143 5.93 -16.12 -11.41
N ALA A 144 5.51 -15.84 -10.17
CA ALA A 144 5.08 -14.50 -9.77
C ALA A 144 6.23 -13.47 -9.79
N LYS A 145 7.45 -13.88 -9.43
CA LYS A 145 8.66 -13.05 -9.54
C LYS A 145 9.00 -12.76 -11.00
N GLU A 146 9.01 -13.78 -11.86
CA GLU A 146 9.26 -13.62 -13.30
C GLU A 146 8.24 -12.69 -13.97
N LEU A 147 6.95 -12.83 -13.65
CA LEU A 147 5.90 -11.95 -14.14
C LEU A 147 6.10 -10.50 -13.69
N LYS A 148 6.46 -10.28 -12.43
CA LYS A 148 6.77 -8.93 -11.92
C LYS A 148 8.01 -8.34 -12.58
N GLU A 149 9.04 -9.14 -12.85
CA GLU A 149 10.24 -8.70 -13.55
C GLU A 149 9.92 -8.34 -15.01
N LYS A 150 9.10 -9.14 -15.69
CA LYS A 150 8.61 -8.83 -17.03
C LYS A 150 7.80 -7.53 -17.06
N GLN A 151 6.88 -7.33 -16.12
CA GLN A 151 6.12 -6.09 -15.99
C GLN A 151 7.02 -4.87 -15.73
N ARG A 152 8.10 -5.04 -14.95
CA ARG A 152 9.10 -3.98 -14.74
C ARG A 152 9.84 -3.65 -16.02
N ARG A 153 10.30 -4.66 -16.76
CA ARG A 153 10.97 -4.48 -18.07
C ARG A 153 10.05 -3.78 -19.08
N ASP A 154 8.78 -4.20 -19.16
CA ASP A 154 7.79 -3.59 -20.06
C ASP A 154 7.50 -2.12 -19.68
N SER A 155 7.47 -1.82 -18.37
CA SER A 155 7.28 -0.44 -17.88
C SER A 155 8.50 0.44 -18.17
N ILE A 156 9.71 -0.10 -18.01
CA ILE A 156 10.96 0.60 -18.35
C ILE A 156 11.01 0.88 -19.86
N ALA A 157 10.67 -0.11 -20.70
CA ALA A 157 10.64 0.04 -22.15
C ALA A 157 9.66 1.14 -22.59
N LYS A 158 8.47 1.22 -21.98
CA LYS A 158 7.51 2.30 -22.24
C LYS A 158 8.04 3.68 -21.86
N ILE A 159 8.72 3.79 -20.71
CA ILE A 159 9.33 5.06 -20.28
C ILE A 159 10.46 5.48 -21.22
N GLU A 160 11.26 4.53 -21.71
CA GLU A 160 12.31 4.80 -22.70
C GLU A 160 11.73 5.26 -24.04
N GLU A 161 10.65 4.63 -24.51
CA GLU A 161 9.97 5.03 -25.74
C GLU A 161 9.36 6.44 -25.62
N GLU A 162 8.73 6.76 -24.48
CA GLU A 162 8.19 8.10 -24.20
C GLU A 162 9.31 9.15 -24.14
N LYS A 163 10.46 8.83 -23.53
CA LYS A 163 11.63 9.72 -23.52
C LYS A 163 12.15 9.97 -24.93
N ARG A 164 12.25 8.94 -25.77
CA ARG A 164 12.66 9.08 -27.18
C ARG A 164 11.71 9.98 -27.96
N LEU A 165 10.40 9.83 -27.75
CA LEU A 165 9.39 10.69 -28.39
C LEU A 165 9.52 12.15 -27.96
N LYS A 166 9.70 12.43 -26.66
CA LYS A 166 9.91 13.80 -26.14
C LYS A 166 11.20 14.41 -26.65
N GLU A 167 12.27 13.62 -26.76
CA GLU A 167 13.54 14.10 -27.32
C GLU A 167 13.39 14.43 -28.82
N LEU A 168 12.68 13.60 -29.57
CA LEU A 168 12.37 13.84 -30.98
C LEU A 168 11.53 15.12 -31.17
N GLU A 169 10.52 15.31 -30.31
CA GLU A 169 9.67 16.50 -30.32
C GLU A 169 10.49 17.76 -29.99
N ARG A 170 11.38 17.70 -29.01
CA ARG A 170 12.30 18.78 -28.68
C ARG A 170 13.22 19.12 -29.86
N LYS A 171 13.80 18.11 -30.51
CA LYS A 171 14.63 18.29 -31.72
C LYS A 171 13.84 18.94 -32.85
N ARG A 172 12.58 18.53 -33.08
CA ARG A 172 11.68 19.17 -34.06
C ARG A 172 11.41 20.64 -33.72
N LEU A 173 11.18 20.93 -32.44
CA LEU A 173 10.87 22.29 -31.98
C LEU A 173 12.10 23.21 -32.05
N GLU A 174 13.29 22.68 -31.77
CA GLU A 174 14.57 23.37 -31.99
C GLU A 174 14.83 23.61 -33.49
N ALA A 175 14.63 22.61 -34.35
CA ALA A 175 14.75 22.77 -35.80
C ALA A 175 13.79 23.83 -36.35
N LEU A 176 12.55 23.89 -35.86
CA LEU A 176 11.56 24.88 -36.27
C LEU A 176 11.89 26.29 -35.78
N LYS A 177 12.50 26.42 -34.59
CA LYS A 177 13.04 27.70 -34.11
C LYS A 177 14.20 28.18 -34.97
N GLU A 178 15.08 27.27 -35.37
CA GLU A 178 16.22 27.60 -36.24
C GLU A 178 15.75 27.99 -37.64
N GLN A 179 14.76 27.30 -38.19
CA GLN A 179 14.13 27.68 -39.46
C GLN A 179 13.54 29.08 -39.39
N ARG A 180 12.80 29.41 -38.31
CA ARG A 180 12.26 30.77 -38.10
C ARG A 180 13.35 31.84 -37.97
N ARG A 181 14.51 31.49 -37.37
CA ARG A 181 15.67 32.38 -37.30
C ARG A 181 16.25 32.64 -38.68
N LEU A 182 16.45 31.58 -39.47
CA LEU A 182 16.94 31.69 -40.85
C LEU A 182 16.00 32.50 -41.73
N ASP A 183 14.68 32.28 -41.64
CA ASP A 183 13.67 33.06 -42.37
C ASP A 183 13.67 34.54 -41.96
N SER A 184 13.88 34.83 -40.67
CA SER A 184 13.98 36.21 -40.17
C SER A 184 15.25 36.90 -40.66
N ILE A 185 16.38 36.18 -40.68
CA ILE A 185 17.65 36.67 -41.23
C ILE A 185 17.51 36.93 -42.73
N ALA A 186 16.86 36.03 -43.48
CA ALA A 186 16.61 36.20 -44.91
C ALA A 186 15.77 37.45 -45.20
N LYS A 187 14.71 37.69 -44.43
CA LYS A 187 13.89 38.92 -44.55
C LYS A 187 14.67 40.19 -44.27
N VAL A 188 15.52 40.19 -43.24
CA VAL A 188 16.39 41.34 -42.93
C VAL A 188 17.43 41.58 -44.03
N GLN A 189 18.00 40.53 -44.60
CA GLN A 189 18.92 40.64 -45.73
C GLN A 189 18.24 41.19 -47.00
N GLU A 190 16.99 40.82 -47.25
CA GLU A 190 16.20 41.33 -48.38
C GLU A 190 15.85 42.82 -48.21
N GLU A 191 15.45 43.23 -47.01
CA GLU A 191 15.25 44.64 -46.62
C GLU A 191 16.53 45.47 -46.80
N LEU A 192 17.68 44.98 -46.32
CA LEU A 192 18.97 45.66 -46.49
C LEU A 192 19.32 45.85 -47.97
N ARG A 193 19.13 44.82 -48.81
CA ARG A 193 19.32 44.91 -50.27
C ARG A 193 18.36 45.90 -50.93
N ARG A 194 17.17 46.13 -50.37
CA ARG A 194 16.21 47.11 -50.88
C ARG A 194 16.64 48.54 -50.53
N ILE A 195 17.07 48.77 -49.29
CA ILE A 195 17.62 50.06 -48.83
C ILE A 195 18.87 50.44 -49.64
N GLU A 196 19.73 49.47 -49.96
CA GLU A 196 20.94 49.70 -50.74
C GLU A 196 20.60 50.12 -52.19
N ARG A 197 19.64 49.44 -52.82
CA ARG A 197 19.10 49.83 -54.15
C ARG A 197 18.49 51.23 -54.14
N GLU A 198 17.76 51.61 -53.10
CA GLU A 198 17.19 52.96 -52.97
C GLU A 198 18.26 54.04 -52.78
N LYS A 199 19.30 53.76 -52.00
CA LYS A 199 20.46 54.66 -51.85
C LYS A 199 21.20 54.86 -53.17
N GLU A 200 21.36 53.80 -53.95
CA GLU A 200 22.01 53.86 -55.25
C GLU A 200 21.19 54.70 -56.24
N LEU A 201 19.87 54.50 -56.29
CA LEU A 201 18.95 55.31 -57.10
C LEU A 201 19.00 56.79 -56.67
N ALA A 202 19.07 57.07 -55.37
CA ALA A 202 19.21 58.43 -54.86
C ALA A 202 20.55 59.08 -55.26
N ARG A 203 21.65 58.31 -55.29
CA ARG A 203 22.95 58.78 -55.80
C ARG A 203 22.89 59.10 -57.29
N GLN A 204 22.24 58.25 -58.09
CA GLN A 204 22.05 58.49 -59.52
C GLN A 204 21.23 59.77 -59.77
N ARG A 205 20.11 59.96 -59.06
CA ARG A 205 19.29 61.19 -59.14
C ARG A 205 20.07 62.44 -58.71
N ALA A 206 20.91 62.33 -57.68
CA ALA A 206 21.75 63.44 -57.24
C ALA A 206 22.85 63.78 -58.26
N ALA A 207 23.41 62.78 -58.95
CA ALA A 207 24.36 62.98 -60.03
C ALA A 207 23.69 63.62 -61.26
N GLU A 208 22.51 63.15 -61.64
CA GLU A 208 21.72 63.71 -62.75
C GLU A 208 21.31 65.17 -62.47
N LEU A 209 20.92 65.50 -61.25
CA LEU A 209 20.66 66.88 -60.83
C LEU A 209 21.92 67.76 -60.89
N LYS A 210 23.10 67.22 -60.55
CA LYS A 210 24.37 67.94 -60.69
C LYS A 210 24.72 68.17 -62.17
N GLU A 211 24.43 67.21 -63.03
CA GLU A 211 24.64 67.34 -64.47
C GLU A 211 23.68 68.36 -65.08
N LYS A 212 22.38 68.32 -64.75
CA LYS A 212 21.40 69.34 -65.15
C LYS A 212 21.83 70.73 -64.71
N ARG A 213 22.31 70.90 -63.46
CA ARG A 213 22.87 72.17 -62.99
C ARG A 213 24.11 72.61 -63.78
N ARG A 214 24.98 71.69 -64.20
CA ARG A 214 26.12 72.01 -65.08
C ARG A 214 25.64 72.47 -66.46
N LEU A 215 24.66 71.79 -67.05
CA LEU A 215 24.08 72.16 -68.34
C LEU A 215 23.37 73.51 -68.29
N ASP A 216 22.62 73.80 -67.22
CA ASP A 216 21.98 75.10 -67.00
C ASP A 216 22.99 76.23 -66.80
N SER A 217 24.11 75.97 -66.09
CA SER A 217 25.20 76.95 -65.97
C SER A 217 25.91 77.21 -67.31
N ILE A 218 26.08 76.18 -68.14
CA ILE A 218 26.65 76.33 -69.49
C ILE A 218 25.68 77.09 -70.41
N ALA A 219 24.37 76.85 -70.30
CA ALA A 219 23.35 77.56 -71.07
C ALA A 219 23.31 79.05 -70.71
N LYS A 220 23.37 79.40 -69.42
CA LYS A 220 23.45 80.80 -68.97
C LYS A 220 24.72 81.50 -69.45
N ALA A 221 25.87 80.83 -69.39
CA ALA A 221 27.13 81.39 -69.89
C ALA A 221 27.10 81.67 -71.41
N LYS A 222 26.49 80.77 -72.20
CA LYS A 222 26.30 80.96 -73.65
C LYS A 222 25.32 82.10 -73.98
N GLU A 223 24.32 82.32 -73.13
CA GLU A 223 23.37 83.43 -73.29
C GLU A 223 24.01 84.78 -72.97
N GLU A 224 24.84 84.84 -71.92
CA GLU A 224 25.65 86.02 -71.57
C GLU A 224 26.68 86.36 -72.66
N GLU A 225 27.35 85.35 -73.23
CA GLU A 225 28.29 85.54 -74.34
C GLU A 225 27.60 86.10 -75.60
N LYS A 226 26.40 85.60 -75.93
CA LYS A 226 25.58 86.17 -77.02
C LYS A 226 25.22 87.63 -76.78
N ARG A 227 24.84 87.99 -75.55
CA ARG A 227 24.53 89.38 -75.18
C ARG A 227 25.76 90.29 -75.30
N GLN A 228 26.96 89.80 -74.98
CA GLN A 228 28.20 90.56 -75.16
C GLN A 228 28.57 90.77 -76.63
N ILE A 229 28.38 89.74 -77.48
CA ILE A 229 28.62 89.84 -78.93
C ILE A 229 27.62 90.81 -79.58
N GLU A 230 26.37 90.82 -79.14
CA GLU A 230 25.34 91.73 -79.65
C GLU A 230 25.63 93.19 -79.26
N LEU A 231 26.07 93.42 -78.03
CA LEU A 231 26.52 94.73 -77.56
C LEU A 231 27.76 95.24 -78.32
N GLN A 232 28.70 94.34 -78.66
CA GLN A 232 29.87 94.67 -79.49
C GLN A 232 29.49 95.07 -80.91
N LYS A 233 28.53 94.37 -81.54
CA LYS A 233 28.01 94.72 -82.87
C LYS A 233 27.27 96.05 -82.89
N GLU A 234 26.57 96.39 -81.80
CA GLU A 234 25.90 97.69 -81.65
C GLU A 234 26.91 98.85 -81.50
N LEU A 235 27.98 98.63 -80.71
CA LEU A 235 29.09 99.57 -80.57
C LEU A 235 29.85 99.77 -81.89
N GLU A 236 30.06 98.72 -82.69
CA GLU A 236 30.66 98.83 -84.03
C GLU A 236 29.77 99.60 -85.01
N ARG A 237 28.45 99.41 -84.99
CA ARG A 237 27.51 100.23 -85.78
C ARG A 237 27.56 101.71 -85.40
N LYS A 238 27.67 102.03 -84.10
CA LYS A 238 27.84 103.41 -83.61
C LYS A 238 29.20 104.00 -83.99
N ARG A 239 30.28 103.19 -84.01
CA ARG A 239 31.61 103.61 -84.50
C ARG A 239 31.66 103.82 -86.01
N GLN A 240 30.96 103.00 -86.80
CA GLN A 240 30.83 103.19 -88.24
C GLN A 240 29.97 104.41 -88.60
N ALA A 241 28.92 104.71 -87.81
CA ALA A 241 28.15 105.94 -87.93
C ALA A 241 28.97 107.19 -87.57
N ALA A 242 29.75 107.15 -86.48
CA ALA A 242 30.63 108.25 -86.06
C ALA A 242 31.80 108.49 -87.03
N LEU A 243 32.30 107.46 -87.71
CA LEU A 243 33.32 107.58 -88.77
C LEU A 243 32.76 108.16 -90.07
N MET A 244 31.47 107.94 -90.36
CA MET A 244 30.77 108.54 -91.49
C MET A 244 30.38 110.01 -91.21
N GLU A 245 30.20 110.37 -89.93
CA GLU A 245 29.94 111.75 -89.48
C GLU A 245 31.23 112.58 -89.36
N LYS A 246 32.38 111.95 -89.04
CA LYS A 246 33.72 112.59 -89.06
C LYS A 246 34.34 112.78 -90.46
N ARG A 247 33.58 112.55 -91.53
CA ARG A 247 33.99 112.82 -92.93
C ARG A 247 33.14 113.88 -93.64
N ARG A 248 32.34 114.65 -92.91
CA ARG A 248 31.69 115.86 -93.40
C ARG A 248 32.08 117.04 -92.52
N LEU A 249 32.89 117.94 -93.10
CA LEU A 249 33.30 119.26 -92.60
C LEU A 249 34.59 119.30 -91.76
N ASP A 250 35.71 119.08 -92.45
CA ASP A 250 36.91 119.89 -92.22
C ASP A 250 36.76 121.21 -92.99
N SER A 251 36.85 122.36 -92.29
CA SER A 251 37.38 123.62 -92.84
C SER A 251 37.46 124.74 -91.78
N ILE A 252 38.71 125.13 -91.49
CA ILE A 252 39.19 126.52 -91.33
C ILE A 252 39.03 127.22 -89.96
N ALA A 253 40.20 127.59 -89.40
CA ALA A 253 40.58 128.84 -88.70
C ALA A 253 41.31 128.57 -87.36
N LYS A 254 42.65 128.52 -87.30
CA LYS A 254 43.62 129.63 -87.18
C LYS A 254 43.42 130.55 -85.95
N VAL A 255 44.49 130.60 -85.14
CA VAL A 255 45.05 131.75 -84.38
C VAL A 255 44.88 131.78 -82.84
N GLN A 256 46.05 131.70 -82.19
CA GLN A 256 46.51 132.24 -80.89
C GLN A 256 45.87 131.71 -79.59
N GLU A 257 46.66 130.94 -78.83
CA GLU A 257 47.31 131.41 -77.61
C GLU A 257 48.38 130.37 -77.20
N GLU A 258 49.59 130.50 -77.75
CA GLU A 258 50.78 130.15 -76.96
C GLU A 258 50.79 131.05 -75.72
N LEU A 259 51.40 130.59 -74.62
CA LEU A 259 51.74 131.33 -73.38
C LEU A 259 50.93 131.00 -72.14
N ARG A 260 50.94 129.73 -71.71
CA ARG A 260 51.12 129.43 -70.27
C ARG A 260 51.54 127.97 -70.01
N GLN A 261 52.80 127.87 -69.63
CA GLN A 261 53.28 126.96 -68.58
C GLN A 261 53.67 125.54 -68.96
N ILE A 262 54.87 125.51 -69.54
CA ILE A 262 56.02 124.61 -69.27
C ILE A 262 56.28 124.29 -67.76
N GLU A 263 55.45 124.74 -66.82
CA GLU A 263 55.69 124.64 -65.37
C GLU A 263 55.01 123.42 -64.70
N ILE A 264 54.05 122.78 -65.39
CA ILE A 264 53.25 121.68 -64.80
C ILE A 264 53.88 120.29 -65.02
N GLN A 265 54.82 120.14 -65.97
CA GLN A 265 55.41 118.82 -66.26
C GLN A 265 56.50 118.34 -65.28
N LYS A 266 57.02 119.21 -64.39
CA LYS A 266 58.05 118.81 -63.40
C LYS A 266 57.50 118.34 -62.05
N GLU A 267 56.24 118.62 -61.72
CA GLU A 267 55.68 118.29 -60.40
C GLU A 267 55.01 116.90 -60.34
N LEU A 268 54.53 116.38 -61.48
CA LEU A 268 53.83 115.09 -61.54
C LEU A 268 54.76 113.88 -61.33
N ALA A 269 56.06 114.03 -61.62
CA ALA A 269 57.04 112.94 -61.54
C ALA A 269 57.51 112.63 -60.11
N ARG A 270 57.36 113.54 -59.13
CA ARG A 270 57.74 113.31 -57.73
C ARG A 270 56.65 112.62 -56.89
N LYS A 271 55.38 112.74 -57.26
CA LYS A 271 54.25 112.17 -56.50
C LYS A 271 54.03 110.66 -56.75
N GLN A 272 54.53 110.11 -57.87
CA GLN A 272 54.37 108.68 -58.18
C GLN A 272 55.41 107.76 -57.48
N ALA A 273 56.53 108.29 -57.00
CA ALA A 273 57.59 107.48 -56.36
C ALA A 273 57.33 107.18 -54.86
N GLU A 274 56.52 107.99 -54.18
CA GLU A 274 56.24 107.83 -52.75
C GLU A 274 55.08 106.85 -52.46
N GLU A 275 54.15 106.70 -53.41
CA GLU A 275 52.98 105.84 -53.27
C GLU A 275 53.31 104.34 -53.41
N PHE A 276 54.35 104.00 -54.20
CA PHE A 276 54.82 102.61 -54.34
C PHE A 276 55.58 102.08 -53.12
N ARG A 277 56.16 102.96 -52.27
CA ARG A 277 56.83 102.53 -51.03
C ARG A 277 55.84 102.25 -49.89
N LYS A 278 54.69 102.93 -49.86
CA LYS A 278 53.65 102.71 -48.84
C LYS A 278 52.84 101.41 -49.05
N LYS A 279 52.78 100.87 -50.27
CA LYS A 279 52.10 99.58 -50.56
C LYS A 279 52.93 98.31 -50.27
N ARG A 280 54.27 98.35 -50.19
CA ARG A 280 55.08 97.14 -49.88
C ARG A 280 55.16 96.78 -48.39
N ILE A 281 54.83 97.72 -47.50
CA ILE A 281 54.91 97.51 -46.05
C ILE A 281 53.62 96.88 -45.48
N SER A 282 52.44 97.11 -46.08
CA SER A 282 51.17 96.50 -45.61
C SER A 282 51.06 95.00 -45.94
N ASP A 283 51.61 94.56 -47.08
CA ASP A 283 51.41 93.18 -47.57
C ASP A 283 52.34 92.16 -46.88
N SER A 284 53.43 92.62 -46.27
CA SER A 284 54.39 91.75 -45.57
C SER A 284 53.97 91.48 -44.11
N ILE A 285 53.22 92.39 -43.48
CA ILE A 285 52.73 92.25 -42.10
C ILE A 285 51.47 91.37 -42.06
N ALA A 286 50.55 91.53 -43.01
CA ALA A 286 49.31 90.75 -43.08
C ALA A 286 49.54 89.24 -43.32
N LYS A 287 50.60 88.88 -44.07
CA LYS A 287 50.93 87.48 -44.38
C LYS A 287 51.49 86.75 -43.15
N VAL A 288 52.36 87.41 -42.39
CA VAL A 288 52.95 86.87 -41.14
C VAL A 288 51.90 86.75 -40.04
N GLU A 289 50.97 87.69 -39.92
CA GLU A 289 49.87 87.60 -38.94
C GLU A 289 48.86 86.50 -39.28
N ALA A 290 48.54 86.29 -40.56
CA ALA A 290 47.67 85.19 -40.99
C ALA A 290 48.30 83.81 -40.74
N GLU A 291 49.61 83.68 -40.93
CA GLU A 291 50.35 82.44 -40.72
C GLU A 291 50.51 82.12 -39.22
N ARG A 292 50.73 83.14 -38.37
CA ARG A 292 50.76 83.01 -36.90
C ARG A 292 49.39 82.61 -36.34
N ARG A 293 48.29 83.15 -36.87
CA ARG A 293 46.93 82.74 -36.49
C ARG A 293 46.64 81.28 -36.84
N ARG A 294 47.07 80.82 -38.03
CA ARG A 294 46.94 79.41 -38.44
C ARG A 294 47.74 78.45 -37.55
N GLN A 295 48.94 78.84 -37.11
CA GLN A 295 49.72 78.02 -36.17
C GLN A 295 49.08 77.92 -34.77
N ILE A 296 48.52 79.02 -34.26
CA ILE A 296 47.82 79.04 -32.96
C ILE A 296 46.54 78.19 -33.02
N GLU A 297 45.80 78.25 -34.12
CA GLU A 297 44.58 77.45 -34.33
C GLU A 297 44.89 75.96 -34.43
N LEU A 298 45.95 75.60 -35.16
CA LEU A 298 46.44 74.21 -35.23
C LEU A 298 46.90 73.67 -33.86
N GLN A 299 47.55 74.50 -33.04
CA GLN A 299 47.93 74.12 -31.67
C GLN A 299 46.70 73.88 -30.78
N LYS A 300 45.69 74.75 -30.86
CA LYS A 300 44.44 74.59 -30.09
C LYS A 300 43.66 73.34 -30.50
N ASP A 301 43.65 72.99 -31.79
CA ASP A 301 43.02 71.77 -32.28
C ASP A 301 43.77 70.50 -31.86
N LEU A 302 45.10 70.54 -31.87
CA LEU A 302 45.93 69.44 -31.35
C LEU A 302 45.73 69.24 -29.84
N GLU A 303 45.60 70.30 -29.07
CA GLU A 303 45.29 70.23 -27.63
C GLU A 303 43.89 69.71 -27.35
N ARG A 304 42.88 70.11 -28.14
CA ARG A 304 41.52 69.53 -28.05
C ARG A 304 41.53 68.03 -28.31
N LYS A 305 42.21 67.58 -29.38
CA LYS A 305 42.34 66.15 -29.70
C LYS A 305 43.06 65.36 -28.59
N ARG A 306 44.09 65.94 -27.96
CA ARG A 306 44.77 65.32 -26.80
C ARG A 306 43.87 65.23 -25.58
N MET A 307 43.07 66.27 -25.30
CA MET A 307 42.12 66.28 -24.18
C MET A 307 40.94 65.32 -24.41
N GLU A 308 40.47 65.16 -25.64
CA GLU A 308 39.46 64.17 -26.00
C GLU A 308 40.01 62.75 -25.87
N ALA A 309 41.21 62.48 -26.38
CA ALA A 309 41.86 61.17 -26.22
C ALA A 309 42.10 60.79 -24.75
N LEU A 310 42.45 61.75 -23.89
CA LEU A 310 42.58 61.52 -22.44
C LEU A 310 41.24 61.25 -21.76
N ARG A 311 40.16 61.94 -22.17
CA ARG A 311 38.80 61.69 -21.69
C ARG A 311 38.30 60.31 -22.13
N GLU A 312 38.64 59.90 -23.34
CA GLU A 312 38.29 58.59 -23.90
C GLU A 312 39.05 57.47 -23.19
N LYS A 313 40.35 57.65 -22.92
CA LYS A 313 41.14 56.72 -22.11
C LYS A 313 40.58 56.55 -20.69
N ARG A 314 40.23 57.65 -20.00
CA ARG A 314 39.59 57.59 -18.67
C ARG A 314 38.21 56.95 -18.67
N ARG A 315 37.44 57.10 -19.75
CA ARG A 315 36.16 56.41 -19.95
C ARG A 315 36.37 54.90 -20.11
N LEU A 316 37.33 54.49 -20.93
CA LEU A 316 37.67 53.07 -21.13
C LEU A 316 38.16 52.42 -19.83
N ASP A 317 39.01 53.10 -19.06
CA ASP A 317 39.50 52.61 -17.76
C ASP A 317 38.37 52.47 -16.72
N SER A 318 37.39 53.38 -16.74
CA SER A 318 36.22 53.33 -15.85
C SER A 318 35.24 52.22 -16.25
N ILE A 319 35.06 51.98 -17.55
CA ILE A 319 34.21 50.90 -18.08
C ILE A 319 34.86 49.53 -17.80
N ALA A 320 36.17 49.41 -17.92
CA ALA A 320 36.91 48.18 -17.62
C ALA A 320 36.75 47.80 -16.13
N LYS A 321 36.85 48.76 -15.22
CA LYS A 321 36.69 48.53 -13.78
C LYS A 321 35.26 48.09 -13.40
N VAL A 322 34.24 48.72 -14.00
CA VAL A 322 32.82 48.34 -13.79
C VAL A 322 32.51 46.96 -14.38
N GLN A 323 33.11 46.59 -15.52
CA GLN A 323 32.96 45.26 -16.10
C GLN A 323 33.63 44.16 -15.24
N GLU A 324 34.75 44.47 -14.61
CA GLU A 324 35.43 43.56 -13.68
C GLU A 324 34.61 43.33 -12.40
N ASP A 325 34.03 44.39 -11.84
CA ASP A 325 33.15 44.32 -10.67
C ASP A 325 31.86 43.53 -10.98
N LEU A 326 31.25 43.74 -12.17
CA LEU A 326 30.09 42.96 -12.61
C LEU A 326 30.42 41.47 -12.74
N ARG A 327 31.56 41.11 -13.34
CA ARG A 327 32.02 39.71 -13.45
C ARG A 327 32.32 39.08 -12.09
N ARG A 328 32.72 39.88 -11.10
CA ARG A 328 32.97 39.39 -9.73
C ARG A 328 31.65 39.10 -9.01
N ILE A 329 30.67 40.00 -9.13
CA ILE A 329 29.31 39.82 -8.59
C ILE A 329 28.62 38.61 -9.22
N GLU A 330 28.81 38.39 -10.52
CA GLU A 330 28.20 37.27 -11.24
C GLU A 330 28.78 35.92 -10.79
N ARG A 331 30.11 35.84 -10.62
CA ARG A 331 30.79 34.66 -10.04
C ARG A 331 30.37 34.37 -8.60
N GLU A 332 30.20 35.40 -7.77
CA GLU A 332 29.72 35.24 -6.39
C GLU A 332 28.27 34.76 -6.34
N LYS A 333 27.40 35.25 -7.24
CA LYS A 333 26.02 34.76 -7.36
C LYS A 333 25.96 33.32 -7.86
N GLU A 334 26.82 32.93 -8.79
CA GLU A 334 26.87 31.57 -9.32
C GLU A 334 27.38 30.57 -8.27
N LEU A 335 28.41 30.95 -7.51
CA LEU A 335 28.90 30.17 -6.37
C LEU A 335 27.83 30.04 -5.27
N ALA A 336 27.08 31.11 -5.00
CA ALA A 336 25.97 31.07 -4.04
C ALA A 336 24.84 30.14 -4.52
N ARG A 337 24.53 30.13 -5.82
CA ARG A 337 23.54 29.20 -6.40
C ARG A 337 23.99 27.74 -6.28
N GLN A 338 25.24 27.44 -6.59
CA GLN A 338 25.78 26.08 -6.46
C GLN A 338 25.73 25.58 -5.00
N LYS A 339 26.05 26.43 -4.02
CA LYS A 339 25.95 26.07 -2.60
C LYS A 339 24.50 25.83 -2.14
N VAL A 340 23.55 26.61 -2.65
CA VAL A 340 22.12 26.41 -2.36
C VAL A 340 21.64 25.10 -2.98
N GLU A 341 22.02 24.79 -4.22
CA GLU A 341 21.66 23.57 -4.91
C GLU A 341 22.25 22.32 -4.23
N GLU A 342 23.52 22.37 -3.80
CA GLU A 342 24.16 21.29 -3.04
C GLU A 342 23.48 21.05 -1.66
N LEU A 343 23.08 22.14 -0.98
CA LEU A 343 22.33 22.05 0.28
C LEU A 343 20.92 21.49 0.06
N GLU A 344 20.25 21.87 -1.03
CA GLU A 344 18.95 21.29 -1.39
C GLU A 344 19.06 19.81 -1.75
N GLU A 345 20.12 19.39 -2.42
CA GLU A 345 20.37 17.99 -2.76
C GLU A 345 20.67 17.15 -1.50
N LYS A 346 21.50 17.66 -0.58
CA LYS A 346 21.71 17.02 0.74
C LYS A 346 20.41 16.91 1.53
N ARG A 347 19.58 17.97 1.57
CA ARG A 347 18.27 17.94 2.24
C ARG A 347 17.30 16.94 1.58
N ARG A 348 17.35 16.79 0.25
CA ARG A 348 16.56 15.77 -0.46
C ARG A 348 17.00 14.35 -0.10
N LEU A 349 18.31 14.09 -0.06
CA LEU A 349 18.86 12.79 0.33
C LEU A 349 18.49 12.43 1.78
N ASP A 350 18.61 13.37 2.71
CA ASP A 350 18.20 13.17 4.11
C ASP A 350 16.68 12.95 4.25
N SER A 351 15.85 13.66 3.47
CA SER A 351 14.40 13.44 3.47
C SER A 351 14.03 12.06 2.94
N ILE A 352 14.71 11.60 1.88
CA ILE A 352 14.51 10.26 1.32
C ILE A 352 14.95 9.17 2.32
N ALA A 353 16.05 9.40 3.04
CA ALA A 353 16.52 8.48 4.06
C ALA A 353 15.54 8.36 5.23
N LYS A 354 15.03 9.49 5.75
CA LYS A 354 14.00 9.51 6.80
C LYS A 354 12.70 8.83 6.34
N ALA A 355 12.25 9.08 5.11
CA ALA A 355 11.06 8.43 4.55
C ALA A 355 11.22 6.91 4.43
N LYS A 356 12.39 6.41 4.01
CA LYS A 356 12.67 4.96 3.95
C LYS A 356 12.73 4.30 5.33
N GLU A 357 13.24 5.00 6.32
CA GLU A 357 13.28 4.50 7.70
C GLU A 357 11.87 4.43 8.30
N GLU A 358 11.04 5.43 8.04
CA GLU A 358 9.65 5.47 8.48
C GLU A 358 8.79 4.40 7.78
N GLU A 359 9.01 4.17 6.49
CA GLU A 359 8.38 3.06 5.75
C GLU A 359 8.79 1.69 6.32
N LYS A 360 10.06 1.48 6.67
CA LYS A 360 10.52 0.27 7.36
C LYS A 360 9.81 0.06 8.70
N ARG A 361 9.68 1.12 9.51
CA ARG A 361 8.97 1.06 10.80
C ARG A 361 7.49 0.74 10.62
N GLN A 362 6.82 1.29 9.60
CA GLN A 362 5.43 0.96 9.29
C GLN A 362 5.25 -0.49 8.84
N ILE A 363 6.17 -1.01 8.01
CA ILE A 363 6.16 -2.41 7.59
C ILE A 363 6.37 -3.34 8.79
N GLU A 364 7.26 -2.99 9.72
CA GLU A 364 7.53 -3.77 10.93
C GLU A 364 6.32 -3.78 11.88
N LEU A 365 5.68 -2.63 12.09
CA LEU A 365 4.44 -2.52 12.86
C LEU A 365 3.30 -3.34 12.23
N GLN A 366 3.17 -3.32 10.90
CA GLN A 366 2.19 -4.14 10.19
C GLN A 366 2.47 -5.64 10.37
N LYS A 367 3.73 -6.06 10.30
CA LYS A 367 4.12 -7.47 10.55
C LYS A 367 3.80 -7.91 11.98
N GLU A 368 4.00 -7.03 12.96
CA GLU A 368 3.66 -7.31 14.35
C GLU A 368 2.14 -7.43 14.55
N LEU A 369 1.36 -6.53 13.94
CA LEU A 369 -0.10 -6.60 13.95
C LEU A 369 -0.62 -7.87 13.26
N THR A 370 -0.03 -8.29 12.15
CA THR A 370 -0.41 -9.56 11.49
C THR A 370 -0.08 -10.77 12.36
N ARG A 371 1.07 -10.78 13.05
CA ARG A 371 1.42 -11.84 14.00
C ARG A 371 0.44 -11.92 15.17
N LYS A 372 0.06 -10.77 15.74
CA LYS A 372 -0.96 -10.68 16.80
C LYS A 372 -2.33 -11.17 16.33
N ARG A 373 -2.73 -10.83 15.09
CA ARG A 373 -3.98 -11.34 14.49
C ARG A 373 -3.95 -12.84 14.24
N GLU A 374 -2.84 -13.38 13.71
CA GLU A 374 -2.67 -14.83 13.52
C GLU A 374 -2.68 -15.59 14.85
N ALA A 375 -2.03 -15.05 15.89
CA ALA A 375 -2.06 -15.63 17.22
C ALA A 375 -3.48 -15.64 17.81
N ALA A 376 -4.21 -14.53 17.72
CA ALA A 376 -5.60 -14.43 18.16
C ALA A 376 -6.52 -15.37 17.36
N LEU A 377 -6.27 -15.58 16.07
CA LEU A 377 -7.05 -16.49 15.23
C LEU A 377 -6.79 -17.96 15.58
N LYS A 378 -5.53 -18.32 15.89
CA LYS A 378 -5.16 -19.65 16.42
C LYS A 378 -5.77 -19.91 17.80
N GLU A 379 -5.82 -18.88 18.65
CA GLU A 379 -6.47 -18.96 19.96
C GLU A 379 -7.98 -19.12 19.83
N LYS A 380 -8.63 -18.37 18.93
CA LYS A 380 -10.03 -18.55 18.59
C LYS A 380 -10.33 -19.95 18.04
N GLN A 381 -9.50 -20.47 17.14
CA GLN A 381 -9.64 -21.85 16.63
C GLN A 381 -9.47 -22.90 17.73
N ARG A 382 -8.59 -22.68 18.70
CA ARG A 382 -8.47 -23.55 19.89
C ARG A 382 -9.74 -23.52 20.73
N LEU A 383 -10.30 -22.34 20.99
CA LEU A 383 -11.55 -22.19 21.76
C LEU A 383 -12.75 -22.82 21.03
N ASP A 384 -12.87 -22.63 19.72
CA ASP A 384 -13.91 -23.25 18.90
C ASP A 384 -13.80 -24.78 18.87
N SER A 385 -12.57 -25.31 18.89
CA SER A 385 -12.31 -26.76 18.96
C SER A 385 -12.66 -27.33 20.34
N ILE A 386 -12.36 -26.60 21.41
CA ILE A 386 -12.75 -26.99 22.79
C ILE A 386 -14.28 -26.98 22.92
N ALA A 387 -14.94 -25.93 22.41
CA ALA A 387 -16.41 -25.84 22.43
C ALA A 387 -17.08 -26.99 21.69
N LYS A 388 -16.53 -27.41 20.53
CA LYS A 388 -17.03 -28.60 19.80
C LYS A 388 -16.88 -29.89 20.59
N VAL A 389 -15.73 -30.09 21.25
CA VAL A 389 -15.51 -31.29 22.09
C VAL A 389 -16.45 -31.30 23.29
N GLU A 390 -16.71 -30.15 23.92
CA GLU A 390 -17.69 -30.04 25.00
C GLU A 390 -19.12 -30.35 24.52
N GLU A 391 -19.50 -29.93 23.33
CA GLU A 391 -20.81 -30.21 22.75
C GLU A 391 -20.99 -31.70 22.41
N GLU A 392 -19.95 -32.33 21.85
CA GLU A 392 -19.93 -33.79 21.61
C GLU A 392 -20.02 -34.59 22.91
N LEU A 393 -19.32 -34.17 23.97
CA LEU A 393 -19.42 -34.81 25.28
C LEU A 393 -20.83 -34.71 25.87
N ARG A 394 -21.50 -33.55 25.74
CA ARG A 394 -22.91 -33.39 26.15
C ARG A 394 -23.85 -34.29 25.37
N GLN A 395 -23.65 -34.44 24.06
CA GLN A 395 -24.46 -35.34 23.24
C GLN A 395 -24.27 -36.81 23.61
N ILE A 396 -23.03 -37.23 23.90
CA ILE A 396 -22.72 -38.58 24.39
C ILE A 396 -23.42 -38.83 25.73
N GLU A 397 -23.43 -37.86 26.63
CA GLU A 397 -24.09 -37.97 27.94
C GLU A 397 -25.60 -38.10 27.81
N ILE A 398 -26.24 -37.28 26.96
CA ILE A 398 -27.66 -37.40 26.62
C ILE A 398 -27.98 -38.78 26.03
N GLN A 399 -27.14 -39.30 25.12
CA GLN A 399 -27.34 -40.63 24.54
C GLN A 399 -27.22 -41.76 25.58
N LYS A 400 -26.26 -41.66 26.51
CA LYS A 400 -26.13 -42.62 27.62
C LYS A 400 -27.37 -42.60 28.52
N GLU A 401 -27.92 -41.42 28.79
CA GLU A 401 -29.11 -41.28 29.62
C GLU A 401 -30.37 -41.85 28.93
N LEU A 402 -30.51 -41.61 27.62
CA LEU A 402 -31.55 -42.20 26.78
C LEU A 402 -31.44 -43.73 26.71
N ALA A 403 -30.22 -44.27 26.60
CA ALA A 403 -29.97 -45.70 26.62
C ALA A 403 -30.36 -46.32 27.97
N ARG A 404 -30.05 -45.65 29.10
CA ARG A 404 -30.48 -46.08 30.43
C ARG A 404 -32.01 -46.12 30.56
N LYS A 405 -32.69 -45.08 30.09
CA LYS A 405 -34.17 -45.02 30.08
C LYS A 405 -34.79 -46.15 29.24
N LYS A 406 -34.22 -46.44 28.06
CA LYS A 406 -34.65 -47.58 27.22
C LYS A 406 -34.44 -48.94 27.89
N VAL A 407 -33.31 -49.14 28.56
CA VAL A 407 -33.03 -50.38 29.32
C VAL A 407 -34.04 -50.55 30.47
N GLU A 408 -34.37 -49.46 31.17
CA GLU A 408 -35.36 -49.47 32.24
C GLU A 408 -36.77 -49.78 31.71
N GLU A 409 -37.15 -49.21 30.56
CA GLU A 409 -38.43 -49.48 29.91
C GLU A 409 -38.54 -50.94 29.43
N ILE A 410 -37.47 -51.50 28.86
CA ILE A 410 -37.38 -52.92 28.50
C ILE A 410 -37.52 -53.79 29.76
N ARG A 411 -36.90 -53.40 30.89
CA ARG A 411 -37.04 -54.11 32.16
C ARG A 411 -38.48 -54.08 32.67
N LYS A 412 -39.16 -52.93 32.59
CA LYS A 412 -40.59 -52.79 32.95
C LYS A 412 -41.48 -53.66 32.05
N LYS A 413 -41.23 -53.69 30.74
CA LYS A 413 -41.93 -54.57 29.78
C LYS A 413 -41.72 -56.05 30.09
N ARG A 414 -40.48 -56.49 30.37
CA ARG A 414 -40.19 -57.88 30.76
C ARG A 414 -40.91 -58.28 32.06
N VAL A 415 -41.00 -57.38 33.04
CA VAL A 415 -41.75 -57.64 34.28
C VAL A 415 -43.26 -57.75 34.00
N ALA A 416 -43.81 -56.89 33.14
CA ALA A 416 -45.22 -56.96 32.72
C ALA A 416 -45.54 -58.25 31.94
N ASP A 417 -44.68 -58.67 31.01
CA ASP A 417 -44.84 -59.91 30.25
C ASP A 417 -44.75 -61.16 31.14
N SER A 418 -43.91 -61.10 32.18
CA SER A 418 -43.78 -62.16 33.18
C SER A 418 -45.06 -62.27 34.05
N LEU A 419 -45.64 -61.14 34.46
CA LEU A 419 -46.91 -61.08 35.18
C LEU A 419 -48.08 -61.60 34.31
N ALA A 420 -48.12 -61.22 33.03
CA ALA A 420 -49.16 -61.67 32.09
C ALA A 420 -49.10 -63.18 31.83
N LYS A 421 -47.91 -63.79 31.78
CA LYS A 421 -47.75 -65.25 31.69
C LYS A 421 -48.29 -65.97 32.94
N VAL A 422 -48.02 -65.44 34.14
CA VAL A 422 -48.52 -66.01 35.41
C VAL A 422 -50.05 -65.91 35.50
N GLU A 423 -50.64 -64.81 35.03
CA GLU A 423 -52.10 -64.66 34.99
C GLU A 423 -52.75 -65.60 33.95
N ALA A 424 -52.12 -65.81 32.80
CA ALA A 424 -52.60 -66.74 31.78
C ALA A 424 -52.58 -68.21 32.27
N GLU A 425 -51.55 -68.62 33.01
CA GLU A 425 -51.49 -69.95 33.62
C GLU A 425 -52.56 -70.14 34.70
N LYS A 426 -52.80 -69.13 35.55
CA LYS A 426 -53.91 -69.16 36.53
C LYS A 426 -55.27 -69.31 35.85
N ARG A 427 -55.51 -68.62 34.73
CA ARG A 427 -56.77 -68.74 33.97
C ARG A 427 -56.95 -70.15 33.39
N LYS A 428 -55.89 -70.74 32.85
CA LYS A 428 -55.91 -72.13 32.36
C LYS A 428 -56.20 -73.14 33.47
N GLN A 429 -55.67 -72.94 34.68
CA GLN A 429 -55.99 -73.81 35.82
C GLN A 429 -57.45 -73.70 36.27
N ILE A 430 -58.02 -72.49 36.27
CA ILE A 430 -59.44 -72.26 36.61
C ILE A 430 -60.36 -72.91 35.56
N GLU A 431 -60.01 -72.82 34.29
CA GLU A 431 -60.79 -73.41 33.20
C GLU A 431 -60.77 -74.94 33.24
N LEU A 432 -59.61 -75.54 33.54
CA LEU A 432 -59.48 -76.98 33.74
C LEU A 432 -60.32 -77.48 34.94
N GLN A 433 -60.40 -76.71 36.03
CA GLN A 433 -61.27 -77.04 37.18
C GLN A 433 -62.75 -77.01 36.81
N LYS A 434 -63.20 -76.02 36.03
CA LYS A 434 -64.59 -75.94 35.55
C LYS A 434 -64.95 -77.08 34.61
N GLU A 435 -64.02 -77.52 33.76
CA GLU A 435 -64.24 -78.64 32.84
C GLU A 435 -64.35 -79.98 33.59
N LEU A 436 -63.52 -80.17 34.63
CA LEU A 436 -63.59 -81.34 35.53
C LEU A 436 -64.93 -81.41 36.28
N GLU A 437 -65.47 -80.27 36.74
CA GLU A 437 -66.79 -80.24 37.36
C GLU A 437 -67.92 -80.53 36.37
N ARG A 438 -67.79 -80.09 35.12
CA ARG A 438 -68.78 -80.35 34.06
C ARG A 438 -68.85 -81.84 33.71
N LYS A 439 -67.69 -82.49 33.56
CA LYS A 439 -67.60 -83.94 33.33
C LYS A 439 -68.13 -84.76 34.52
N ARG A 440 -67.96 -84.28 35.76
CA ARG A 440 -68.57 -84.89 36.96
C ARG A 440 -70.10 -84.79 36.96
N LYS A 441 -70.68 -83.69 36.45
CA LYS A 441 -72.14 -83.53 36.31
C LYS A 441 -72.72 -84.38 35.17
N GLU A 442 -71.99 -84.55 34.08
CA GLU A 442 -72.41 -85.37 32.94
C GLU A 442 -72.36 -86.87 33.28
N ALA A 443 -71.31 -87.35 33.96
CA ALA A 443 -71.21 -88.73 34.43
C ALA A 443 -72.29 -89.11 35.46
N LEU A 444 -72.78 -88.14 36.25
CA LEU A 444 -73.91 -88.34 37.17
C LEU A 444 -75.24 -88.51 36.41
N ASN A 445 -75.42 -87.83 35.28
CA ASN A 445 -76.62 -87.93 34.44
C ASN A 445 -76.63 -89.15 33.52
N GLU A 446 -75.46 -89.69 33.16
CA GLU A 446 -75.33 -90.88 32.31
C GLU A 446 -75.52 -92.18 33.12
N LYS A 447 -75.21 -92.16 34.42
CA LYS A 447 -75.50 -93.26 35.35
C LYS A 447 -77.00 -93.47 35.62
N LEU A 448 -77.85 -92.47 35.34
CA LEU A 448 -79.32 -92.55 35.41
C LEU A 448 -79.98 -93.01 34.09
N ARG A 449 -79.21 -93.20 33.00
CA ARG A 449 -79.72 -93.54 31.65
C ARG A 449 -79.39 -94.96 31.17
N LEU A 450 -78.59 -95.71 31.92
CA LEU A 450 -78.12 -97.05 31.56
C LEU A 450 -78.82 -98.19 32.32
N ASP A 451 -80.10 -98.00 32.66
CA ASP A 451 -80.95 -99.04 33.29
C ASP A 451 -82.13 -99.47 32.40
N SER A 452 -82.13 -99.14 31.09
CA SER A 452 -83.33 -99.36 30.26
C SER A 452 -83.15 -99.96 28.86
N ILE A 453 -81.94 -100.24 28.36
CA ILE A 453 -81.79 -100.78 26.99
C ILE A 453 -80.68 -101.83 26.91
N ALA A 454 -81.00 -103.04 27.37
CA ALA A 454 -80.20 -104.25 27.14
C ALA A 454 -81.09 -105.51 27.07
N LYS A 455 -82.10 -105.47 26.17
CA LYS A 455 -82.80 -106.65 25.63
C LYS A 455 -82.89 -106.51 24.12
N ALA A 456 -81.86 -106.95 23.41
CA ALA A 456 -81.91 -107.47 22.04
C ALA A 456 -80.48 -107.69 21.55
N GLN A 457 -79.83 -108.73 22.08
CA GLN A 457 -78.74 -109.41 21.40
C GLN A 457 -79.33 -110.37 20.36
N GLU A 458 -78.47 -110.83 19.44
CA GLU A 458 -78.67 -111.92 18.46
C GLU A 458 -79.21 -111.56 17.06
N GLU A 459 -78.39 -110.88 16.26
CA GLU A 459 -78.31 -111.21 14.82
C GLU A 459 -76.85 -111.24 14.32
N SER A 460 -75.96 -111.71 15.22
CA SER A 460 -74.58 -112.07 14.94
C SER A 460 -74.51 -113.48 14.35
N LYS A 461 -74.87 -113.66 13.06
CA LYS A 461 -74.51 -114.88 12.29
C LYS A 461 -74.80 -114.86 10.77
N ARG A 462 -74.78 -113.70 10.10
CA ARG A 462 -74.88 -113.62 8.61
C ARG A 462 -73.59 -113.21 7.89
N ILE A 463 -72.50 -112.95 8.61
CA ILE A 463 -71.18 -112.61 8.06
C ILE A 463 -70.32 -113.88 8.00
N GLU A 464 -70.44 -114.70 6.95
CA GLU A 464 -69.36 -115.66 6.65
C GLU A 464 -69.26 -116.15 5.20
N ARG A 465 -70.07 -115.65 4.26
CA ARG A 465 -70.01 -116.13 2.86
C ARG A 465 -69.63 -115.09 1.80
N GLU A 466 -69.44 -113.82 2.14
CA GLU A 466 -69.08 -112.74 1.19
C GLU A 466 -67.60 -112.30 1.22
N LYS A 467 -66.75 -112.93 2.05
CA LYS A 467 -65.36 -112.48 2.28
C LYS A 467 -64.31 -113.02 1.30
N GLU A 468 -64.69 -113.82 0.30
CA GLU A 468 -63.71 -114.52 -0.54
C GLU A 468 -63.50 -113.90 -1.94
N GLU A 469 -64.48 -113.17 -2.50
CA GLU A 469 -64.34 -112.50 -3.80
C GLU A 469 -63.70 -111.09 -3.75
N SER A 470 -63.66 -110.44 -2.58
CA SER A 470 -63.09 -109.08 -2.43
C SER A 470 -61.55 -109.03 -2.39
N ARG A 471 -60.88 -110.19 -2.25
CA ARG A 471 -59.41 -110.28 -2.15
C ARG A 471 -58.69 -110.18 -3.50
N LYS A 472 -59.36 -110.42 -4.63
CA LYS A 472 -58.75 -110.32 -5.96
C LYS A 472 -58.71 -108.89 -6.53
N ARG A 473 -59.63 -108.00 -6.12
CA ARG A 473 -59.70 -106.60 -6.58
C ARG A 473 -58.79 -105.62 -5.82
N THR A 474 -58.21 -106.03 -4.69
CA THR A 474 -57.36 -105.15 -3.84
C THR A 474 -55.87 -105.23 -4.17
N ALA A 475 -55.43 -106.20 -4.99
CA ALA A 475 -54.06 -106.29 -5.48
C ALA A 475 -53.78 -105.33 -6.64
N GLU A 476 -54.67 -105.23 -7.64
CA GLU A 476 -54.51 -104.36 -8.82
C GLU A 476 -54.60 -102.86 -8.50
N LEU A 477 -55.35 -102.46 -7.45
CA LEU A 477 -55.50 -101.05 -7.04
C LEU A 477 -54.24 -100.48 -6.33
N LYS A 478 -53.39 -101.35 -5.75
CA LYS A 478 -52.16 -100.93 -5.05
C LYS A 478 -51.00 -100.64 -6.00
N GLU A 479 -50.96 -101.31 -7.14
CA GLU A 479 -49.90 -101.14 -8.14
C GLU A 479 -50.11 -99.86 -8.97
N ARG A 480 -51.35 -99.53 -9.34
CA ARG A 480 -51.71 -98.28 -10.02
C ARG A 480 -51.41 -97.02 -9.18
N LYS A 481 -51.65 -97.06 -7.87
CA LYS A 481 -51.40 -95.92 -6.95
C LYS A 481 -49.91 -95.67 -6.69
N ARG A 482 -49.04 -96.68 -6.85
CA ARG A 482 -47.57 -96.51 -6.71
C ARG A 482 -46.96 -95.78 -7.91
N LEU A 483 -47.43 -96.04 -9.13
CA LEU A 483 -46.93 -95.40 -10.34
C LEU A 483 -47.40 -93.94 -10.49
N GLU A 484 -48.63 -93.62 -10.03
CA GLU A 484 -49.18 -92.26 -10.06
C GLU A 484 -48.53 -91.31 -9.03
N ALA A 485 -48.10 -91.84 -7.88
CA ALA A 485 -47.38 -91.08 -6.85
C ALA A 485 -45.95 -90.70 -7.26
N ILE A 486 -45.27 -91.56 -8.04
CA ILE A 486 -43.91 -91.30 -8.53
C ILE A 486 -43.92 -90.26 -9.67
N ALA A 487 -44.97 -90.23 -10.49
CA ALA A 487 -45.13 -89.24 -11.56
C ALA A 487 -45.40 -87.82 -11.01
N LYS A 488 -46.29 -87.68 -10.02
CA LYS A 488 -46.58 -86.37 -9.37
C LYS A 488 -45.38 -85.78 -8.63
N ALA A 489 -44.58 -86.61 -7.96
CA ALA A 489 -43.39 -86.14 -7.25
C ALA A 489 -42.33 -85.57 -8.20
N LYS A 490 -42.15 -86.16 -9.40
CA LYS A 490 -41.21 -85.65 -10.41
C LYS A 490 -41.68 -84.34 -11.05
N GLU A 491 -42.99 -84.21 -11.31
CA GLU A 491 -43.58 -82.99 -11.85
C GLU A 491 -43.49 -81.81 -10.85
N GLU A 492 -43.69 -82.05 -9.55
CA GLU A 492 -43.52 -81.02 -8.52
C GLU A 492 -42.05 -80.60 -8.36
N GLU A 493 -41.10 -81.52 -8.48
CA GLU A 493 -39.67 -81.22 -8.39
C GLU A 493 -39.16 -80.42 -9.60
N GLU A 494 -39.62 -80.75 -10.82
CA GLU A 494 -39.35 -79.96 -12.02
C GLU A 494 -39.96 -78.55 -11.95
N ASN A 495 -41.19 -78.43 -11.45
CA ASN A 495 -41.86 -77.14 -11.27
C ASN A 495 -41.17 -76.28 -10.19
N GLN A 496 -40.67 -76.87 -9.10
CA GLN A 496 -39.89 -76.15 -8.09
C GLN A 496 -38.53 -75.69 -8.64
N MET A 497 -37.84 -76.52 -9.42
CA MET A 497 -36.60 -76.12 -10.09
C MET A 497 -36.83 -75.02 -11.13
N ALA A 498 -37.93 -75.07 -11.88
CA ALA A 498 -38.29 -74.03 -12.84
C ALA A 498 -38.58 -72.67 -12.15
N LEU A 499 -39.32 -72.70 -11.04
CA LEU A 499 -39.63 -71.50 -10.25
C LEU A 499 -38.36 -70.88 -9.62
N GLN A 500 -37.43 -71.71 -9.15
CA GLN A 500 -36.14 -71.24 -8.63
C GLN A 500 -35.29 -70.57 -9.73
N ARG A 501 -35.22 -71.17 -10.93
CA ARG A 501 -34.51 -70.57 -12.07
C ARG A 501 -35.12 -69.24 -12.50
N GLU A 502 -36.45 -69.11 -12.50
CA GLU A 502 -37.13 -67.86 -12.85
C GLU A 502 -36.88 -66.74 -11.81
N LEU A 503 -36.91 -67.08 -10.52
CA LEU A 503 -36.56 -66.16 -9.42
C LEU A 503 -35.10 -65.70 -9.51
N GLU A 504 -34.19 -66.60 -9.87
CA GLU A 504 -32.78 -66.29 -10.01
C GLU A 504 -32.50 -65.40 -11.24
N GLN A 505 -33.17 -65.66 -12.37
CA GLN A 505 -33.14 -64.78 -13.54
C GLN A 505 -33.69 -63.37 -13.23
N LYS A 506 -34.80 -63.28 -12.52
CA LYS A 506 -35.37 -61.99 -12.06
C LYS A 506 -34.41 -61.23 -11.13
N ARG A 507 -33.72 -61.94 -10.22
CA ARG A 507 -32.68 -61.34 -9.35
C ARG A 507 -31.48 -60.84 -10.15
N GLN A 508 -31.01 -61.60 -11.14
CA GLN A 508 -29.90 -61.18 -12.01
C GLN A 508 -30.26 -59.96 -12.87
N LEU A 509 -31.48 -59.89 -13.40
CA LEU A 509 -31.99 -58.73 -14.14
C LEU A 509 -32.09 -57.49 -13.24
N ALA A 510 -32.66 -57.63 -12.03
CA ALA A 510 -32.74 -56.54 -11.07
C ALA A 510 -31.36 -56.03 -10.63
N LEU A 511 -30.37 -56.91 -10.51
CA LEU A 511 -28.98 -56.53 -10.20
C LEU A 511 -28.34 -55.75 -11.35
N LYS A 512 -28.53 -56.20 -12.61
CA LYS A 512 -28.04 -55.50 -13.80
C LYS A 512 -28.69 -54.11 -13.94
N GLU A 513 -29.97 -54.00 -13.63
CA GLU A 513 -30.70 -52.72 -13.65
C GLU A 513 -30.22 -51.75 -12.56
N LYS A 514 -29.96 -52.24 -11.34
CA LYS A 514 -29.34 -51.45 -10.27
C LYS A 514 -27.95 -50.93 -10.65
N LEU A 515 -27.09 -51.77 -11.22
CA LEU A 515 -25.75 -51.37 -11.66
C LEU A 515 -25.80 -50.33 -12.81
N ARG A 516 -26.79 -50.45 -13.71
CA ARG A 516 -27.01 -49.46 -14.78
C ARG A 516 -27.47 -48.11 -14.21
N ASN A 517 -28.40 -48.12 -13.26
CA ASN A 517 -28.92 -46.89 -12.63
C ASN A 517 -27.86 -46.19 -11.78
N ASP A 518 -27.02 -46.92 -11.04
CA ASP A 518 -25.88 -46.36 -10.30
C ASP A 518 -24.85 -45.72 -11.23
N SER A 519 -24.61 -46.32 -12.39
CA SER A 519 -23.68 -45.76 -13.39
C SER A 519 -24.23 -44.47 -14.00
N ILE A 520 -25.54 -44.41 -14.28
CA ILE A 520 -26.22 -43.20 -14.79
C ILE A 520 -26.20 -42.07 -13.76
N LEU A 521 -26.41 -42.38 -12.47
CA LEU A 521 -26.34 -41.39 -11.39
C LEU A 521 -24.94 -40.77 -11.27
N LYS A 522 -23.89 -41.60 -11.34
CA LYS A 522 -22.50 -41.11 -11.32
C LYS A 522 -22.17 -40.18 -12.48
N VAL A 523 -22.66 -40.49 -13.69
CA VAL A 523 -22.48 -39.62 -14.87
C VAL A 523 -23.21 -38.29 -14.69
N ARG A 524 -24.47 -38.31 -14.22
CA ARG A 524 -25.24 -37.08 -13.94
C ARG A 524 -24.61 -36.21 -12.85
N GLU A 525 -24.01 -36.82 -11.83
CA GLU A 525 -23.27 -36.07 -10.80
C GLU A 525 -22.01 -35.40 -11.35
N ILE A 526 -21.30 -36.06 -12.27
CA ILE A 526 -20.13 -35.48 -12.94
C ILE A 526 -20.55 -34.32 -13.84
N GLU A 527 -21.60 -34.50 -14.65
CA GLU A 527 -22.15 -33.43 -15.51
C GLU A 527 -22.63 -32.24 -14.69
N LYS A 528 -23.32 -32.48 -13.56
CA LYS A 528 -23.75 -31.41 -12.65
C LYS A 528 -22.57 -30.64 -12.06
N LYS A 529 -21.53 -31.34 -11.62
CA LYS A 529 -20.29 -30.72 -11.11
C LYS A 529 -19.54 -29.94 -12.18
N GLN A 530 -19.55 -30.41 -13.44
CA GLN A 530 -18.95 -29.69 -14.57
C GLN A 530 -19.74 -28.41 -14.86
N LEU A 531 -21.07 -28.50 -14.91
CA LEU A 531 -21.94 -27.33 -15.13
C LEU A 531 -21.82 -26.30 -14.02
N GLU A 532 -21.68 -26.73 -12.76
CA GLU A 532 -21.43 -25.83 -11.62
C GLU A 532 -20.08 -25.12 -11.74
N ARG A 533 -19.01 -25.83 -12.13
CA ARG A 533 -17.69 -25.21 -12.38
C ARG A 533 -17.72 -24.22 -13.54
N GLU A 534 -18.46 -24.51 -14.61
CA GLU A 534 -18.60 -23.59 -15.74
C GLU A 534 -19.37 -22.32 -15.35
N LYS A 535 -20.44 -22.46 -14.55
CA LYS A 535 -21.17 -21.30 -14.01
C LYS A 535 -20.30 -20.46 -13.07
N GLU A 536 -19.51 -21.10 -12.23
CA GLU A 536 -18.58 -20.43 -11.32
C GLU A 536 -17.48 -19.68 -12.09
N LEU A 537 -16.90 -20.30 -13.12
CA LEU A 537 -15.91 -19.66 -13.99
C LEU A 537 -16.52 -18.47 -14.75
N LEU A 538 -17.76 -18.58 -15.21
CA LEU A 538 -18.45 -17.51 -15.92
C LEU A 538 -18.81 -16.35 -14.98
N ALA A 539 -19.24 -16.66 -13.75
CA ALA A 539 -19.45 -15.67 -12.70
C ALA A 539 -18.15 -14.93 -12.32
N GLN A 540 -17.02 -15.66 -12.24
CA GLN A 540 -15.72 -15.08 -11.97
C GLN A 540 -15.27 -14.11 -13.10
N LYS A 541 -15.44 -14.52 -14.37
CA LYS A 541 -15.16 -13.65 -15.52
C LYS A 541 -16.03 -12.39 -15.55
N MET A 542 -17.32 -12.51 -15.21
CA MET A 542 -18.20 -11.35 -15.09
C MET A 542 -17.78 -10.43 -13.95
N ALA A 543 -17.42 -10.97 -12.78
CA ALA A 543 -16.94 -10.20 -11.64
C ALA A 543 -15.64 -9.43 -11.98
N ASP A 544 -14.68 -10.09 -12.64
CA ASP A 544 -13.43 -9.46 -13.08
C ASP A 544 -13.68 -8.35 -14.11
N SER A 545 -14.63 -8.55 -15.03
CA SER A 545 -15.02 -7.52 -16.01
C SER A 545 -15.68 -6.31 -15.33
N ILE A 546 -16.59 -6.55 -14.38
CA ILE A 546 -17.23 -5.49 -13.58
C ILE A 546 -16.20 -4.74 -12.73
N ALA A 547 -15.22 -5.45 -12.17
CA ALA A 547 -14.14 -4.83 -11.39
C ALA A 547 -13.29 -3.89 -12.24
N LYS A 548 -12.96 -4.28 -13.48
CA LYS A 548 -12.22 -3.43 -14.44
C LYS A 548 -13.01 -2.16 -14.80
N VAL A 549 -14.30 -2.28 -15.10
CA VAL A 549 -15.16 -1.13 -15.40
C VAL A 549 -15.23 -0.17 -14.21
N ARG A 550 -15.43 -0.68 -12.99
CA ARG A 550 -15.43 0.15 -11.76
C ARG A 550 -14.08 0.79 -11.45
N GLU A 551 -12.98 0.20 -11.90
CA GLU A 551 -11.65 0.80 -11.78
C GLU A 551 -11.47 1.95 -12.77
N GLU A 552 -11.95 1.78 -14.01
CA GLU A 552 -11.95 2.85 -15.02
C GLU A 552 -12.87 4.01 -14.62
N GLU A 553 -14.08 3.74 -14.14
CA GLU A 553 -14.99 4.77 -13.61
C GLU A 553 -14.35 5.56 -12.46
N ARG A 554 -13.62 4.89 -11.57
CA ARG A 554 -12.87 5.57 -10.49
C ARG A 554 -11.76 6.45 -11.04
N LYS A 555 -11.00 5.99 -12.04
CA LYS A 555 -9.95 6.80 -12.71
C LYS A 555 -10.54 8.01 -13.42
N ILE A 556 -11.71 7.87 -14.05
CA ILE A 556 -12.43 8.99 -14.69
C ILE A 556 -12.85 10.01 -13.64
N MET A 557 -13.51 9.57 -12.56
CA MET A 557 -13.94 10.45 -11.47
C MET A 557 -12.75 11.17 -10.80
N GLU A 558 -11.61 10.50 -10.65
CA GLU A 558 -10.41 11.11 -10.09
C GLU A 558 -9.83 12.19 -11.02
N ARG A 559 -9.78 11.93 -12.33
CA ARG A 559 -9.39 12.92 -13.35
C ARG A 559 -10.33 14.13 -13.37
N GLU A 560 -11.64 13.92 -13.23
CA GLU A 560 -12.61 15.02 -13.18
C GLU A 560 -12.43 15.88 -11.92
N LYS A 561 -12.18 15.26 -10.76
CA LYS A 561 -11.87 15.97 -9.52
C LYS A 561 -10.59 16.79 -9.64
N GLU A 562 -9.57 16.23 -10.29
CA GLU A 562 -8.31 16.94 -10.53
C GLU A 562 -8.50 18.11 -11.48
N LEU A 563 -9.27 17.94 -12.56
CA LEU A 563 -9.64 19.02 -13.48
C LEU A 563 -10.44 20.12 -12.76
N ALA A 564 -11.38 19.76 -11.88
CA ALA A 564 -12.14 20.71 -11.07
C ALA A 564 -11.23 21.50 -10.12
N ARG A 565 -10.26 20.84 -9.47
CA ARG A 565 -9.24 21.52 -8.64
C ARG A 565 -8.39 22.48 -9.46
N GLN A 566 -7.95 22.09 -10.66
CA GLN A 566 -7.18 22.95 -11.54
C GLN A 566 -7.99 24.18 -11.97
N ARG A 567 -9.27 24.02 -12.29
CA ARG A 567 -10.19 25.14 -12.60
C ARG A 567 -10.36 26.09 -11.41
N ALA A 568 -10.56 25.56 -10.21
CA ALA A 568 -10.66 26.38 -9.00
C ALA A 568 -9.37 27.18 -8.72
N ILE A 569 -8.20 26.56 -8.90
CA ILE A 569 -6.91 27.23 -8.76
C ILE A 569 -6.76 28.34 -9.82
N ALA A 570 -7.16 28.08 -11.07
CA ALA A 570 -7.13 29.07 -12.14
C ALA A 570 -8.04 30.27 -11.83
N GLU A 571 -9.24 30.02 -11.30
CA GLU A 571 -10.18 31.08 -10.92
C GLU A 571 -9.63 31.95 -9.77
N VAL A 572 -9.02 31.33 -8.75
CA VAL A 572 -8.36 32.07 -7.66
C VAL A 572 -7.20 32.92 -8.19
N LYS A 573 -6.38 32.37 -9.10
CA LYS A 573 -5.29 33.13 -9.74
C LYS A 573 -5.83 34.32 -10.55
N GLN A 574 -6.94 34.15 -11.24
CA GLN A 574 -7.57 35.22 -11.99
C GLN A 574 -8.10 36.31 -11.06
N ARG A 575 -8.82 35.95 -9.98
CA ARG A 575 -9.28 36.90 -8.96
C ARG A 575 -8.13 37.64 -8.28
N MET A 576 -7.01 36.97 -8.02
CA MET A 576 -5.80 37.63 -7.49
C MET A 576 -5.20 38.58 -8.52
N ALA A 577 -5.16 38.22 -9.81
CA ALA A 577 -4.66 39.10 -10.86
C ALA A 577 -5.52 40.36 -11.01
N ASP A 578 -6.85 40.21 -10.96
CA ASP A 578 -7.81 41.31 -11.02
C ASP A 578 -7.67 42.23 -9.79
N SER A 579 -7.54 41.64 -8.59
CA SER A 579 -7.30 42.41 -7.35
C SER A 579 -5.96 43.16 -7.37
N ILE A 580 -4.89 42.54 -7.87
CA ILE A 580 -3.58 43.21 -8.05
C ILE A 580 -3.70 44.36 -9.06
N ALA A 581 -4.49 44.19 -10.12
CA ALA A 581 -4.73 45.25 -11.10
C ALA A 581 -5.48 46.44 -10.46
N GLU A 582 -6.50 46.18 -9.64
CA GLU A 582 -7.22 47.22 -8.89
C GLU A 582 -6.31 47.97 -7.91
N VAL A 583 -5.48 47.27 -7.15
CA VAL A 583 -4.51 47.90 -6.22
C VAL A 583 -3.54 48.78 -6.99
N ARG A 584 -3.04 48.34 -8.16
CA ARG A 584 -2.15 49.16 -9.00
C ARG A 584 -2.85 50.42 -9.55
N VAL A 585 -4.14 50.35 -9.86
CA VAL A 585 -4.91 51.53 -10.28
C VAL A 585 -5.09 52.50 -9.09
N ALA A 586 -5.36 51.99 -7.90
CA ALA A 586 -5.47 52.80 -6.69
C ALA A 586 -4.12 53.45 -6.31
N GLU A 587 -3.02 52.72 -6.38
CA GLU A 587 -1.66 53.25 -6.15
C GLU A 587 -1.32 54.37 -7.14
N ARG A 588 -1.66 54.22 -8.43
CA ARG A 588 -1.45 55.28 -9.43
C ARG A 588 -2.25 56.54 -9.09
N LYS A 589 -3.51 56.40 -8.69
CA LYS A 589 -4.35 57.54 -8.27
C LYS A 589 -3.77 58.23 -7.02
N ASN A 590 -3.34 57.45 -6.02
CA ASN A 590 -2.71 58.00 -4.82
C ASN A 590 -1.40 58.71 -5.15
N LEU A 591 -0.58 58.16 -6.02
CA LEU A 591 0.67 58.78 -6.45
C LEU A 591 0.45 60.07 -7.25
N GLU A 592 -0.66 60.16 -7.98
CA GLU A 592 -1.08 61.37 -8.70
C GLU A 592 -1.59 62.45 -7.73
N LEU A 593 -2.40 62.07 -6.74
CA LEU A 593 -2.82 62.93 -5.62
C LEU A 593 -1.63 63.44 -4.79
N GLU A 594 -0.64 62.57 -4.54
CA GLU A 594 0.60 62.92 -3.83
C GLU A 594 1.42 63.94 -4.61
N LYS A 595 1.56 63.73 -5.94
CA LYS A 595 2.23 64.69 -6.83
C LYS A 595 1.51 66.03 -6.83
N GLU A 596 0.19 66.05 -6.83
CA GLU A 596 -0.59 67.28 -6.78
C GLU A 596 -0.44 68.00 -5.43
N ARG A 597 -0.41 67.25 -4.32
CA ARG A 597 -0.12 67.78 -2.98
C ARG A 597 1.28 68.40 -2.91
N ILE A 598 2.30 67.70 -3.40
CA ILE A 598 3.68 68.21 -3.46
C ILE A 598 3.75 69.47 -4.32
N ARG A 599 3.02 69.52 -5.45
CA ARG A 599 2.95 70.70 -6.31
C ARG A 599 2.31 71.90 -5.59
N LYS A 600 1.20 71.68 -4.89
CA LYS A 600 0.54 72.71 -4.06
C LYS A 600 1.42 73.17 -2.89
N GLN A 601 2.12 72.24 -2.22
CA GLN A 601 3.08 72.56 -1.15
C GLN A 601 4.30 73.33 -1.66
N THR A 602 4.84 72.96 -2.83
CA THR A 602 5.97 73.68 -3.43
C THR A 602 5.55 75.07 -3.91
N GLU A 603 4.37 75.23 -4.50
CA GLU A 603 3.79 76.54 -4.82
C GLU A 603 3.57 77.38 -3.56
N ALA A 604 3.04 76.80 -2.48
CA ALA A 604 2.88 77.48 -1.20
C ALA A 604 4.22 77.87 -0.56
N MET A 605 5.23 76.99 -0.61
CA MET A 605 6.60 77.28 -0.15
C MET A 605 7.28 78.37 -0.98
N VAL A 606 7.05 78.42 -2.29
CA VAL A 606 7.57 79.48 -3.15
C VAL A 606 6.89 80.81 -2.80
N GLN A 607 5.57 80.82 -2.60
CA GLN A 607 4.85 82.01 -2.15
C GLN A 607 5.30 82.45 -0.74
N GLN A 608 5.54 81.50 0.15
CA GLN A 608 6.05 81.76 1.50
C GLN A 608 7.49 82.28 1.45
N ARG A 609 8.39 81.69 0.64
CA ARG A 609 9.73 82.24 0.42
C ARG A 609 9.71 83.63 -0.20
N VAL A 610 8.77 83.93 -1.09
CA VAL A 610 8.62 85.28 -1.65
C VAL A 610 8.15 86.26 -0.56
N ARG A 611 7.21 85.88 0.32
CA ARG A 611 6.82 86.68 1.50
C ARG A 611 7.95 86.83 2.51
N ASP A 612 8.66 85.74 2.81
CA ASP A 612 9.78 85.70 3.75
C ASP A 612 10.98 86.48 3.20
N SER A 613 11.19 86.51 1.88
CA SER A 613 12.22 87.36 1.24
C SER A 613 11.86 88.85 1.33
N ILE A 614 10.57 89.18 1.31
CA ILE A 614 10.07 90.55 1.52
C ILE A 614 10.19 90.95 3.01
N LEU A 615 9.97 90.01 3.94
CA LEU A 615 10.18 90.20 5.40
C LEU A 615 11.67 90.22 5.81
N MET A 616 12.52 89.41 5.19
CA MET A 616 13.98 89.34 5.40
C MET A 616 14.71 90.60 4.92
N ALA A 617 14.08 91.43 4.07
CA ALA A 617 14.57 92.78 3.76
C ALA A 617 14.31 93.79 4.89
N GLN A 618 13.46 93.47 5.87
CA GLN A 618 13.12 94.32 7.01
C GLN A 618 13.75 93.89 8.35
N GLU A 619 14.22 92.65 8.50
CA GLU A 619 14.69 92.14 9.80
C GLU A 619 16.12 91.57 9.81
N LYS A 620 17.07 92.20 9.10
CA LYS A 620 18.51 91.90 9.27
C LYS A 620 19.10 92.64 10.48
N LYS A 621 18.54 92.39 11.67
CA LYS A 621 19.13 92.73 12.97
C LYS A 621 18.80 91.62 13.96
N SER A 622 19.85 91.00 14.52
CA SER A 622 19.90 90.12 15.70
C SER A 622 19.86 88.58 15.54
N LYS A 623 21.06 87.99 15.74
CA LYS A 623 21.45 86.86 16.62
C LYS A 623 20.79 85.45 16.50
N LEU A 624 21.59 84.52 15.93
CA LEU A 624 22.20 83.29 16.51
C LEU A 624 21.54 82.55 17.72
N SER A 625 21.23 81.25 17.54
CA SER A 625 21.60 80.05 18.36
C SER A 625 20.55 78.91 18.18
N THR A 626 20.87 77.73 17.64
CA THR A 626 21.45 76.47 18.22
C THR A 626 20.37 75.41 18.58
N VAL A 627 20.74 74.13 18.43
CA VAL A 627 20.18 72.86 18.99
C VAL A 627 19.30 72.01 18.04
N ASN A 628 19.85 70.89 17.55
CA ASN A 628 19.41 69.52 17.88
C ASN A 628 20.27 68.49 17.12
N SER A 629 21.10 67.75 17.86
CA SER A 629 21.83 66.57 17.38
C SER A 629 21.87 65.52 18.50
N GLU A 630 20.69 65.08 18.96
CA GLU A 630 20.55 63.97 19.92
C GLU A 630 19.42 62.99 19.56
N GLU A 631 18.41 63.37 18.75
CA GLU A 631 17.29 62.46 18.41
C GLU A 631 17.61 61.37 17.38
N ASP A 632 18.69 61.53 16.60
CA ASP A 632 19.02 60.59 15.51
C ASP A 632 19.86 59.40 15.99
N SER A 633 20.59 59.52 17.11
CA SER A 633 21.44 58.45 17.65
C SER A 633 20.64 57.38 18.42
N GLU A 634 19.59 57.77 19.16
CA GLU A 634 18.70 56.84 19.85
C GLU A 634 17.87 55.99 18.87
N LYS A 635 17.32 56.61 17.82
CA LYS A 635 16.55 55.90 16.78
C LYS A 635 17.44 54.95 15.98
N GLU A 636 18.72 55.26 15.78
CA GLU A 636 19.65 54.37 15.10
C GLU A 636 20.11 53.20 15.99
N ALA A 637 20.31 53.44 17.30
CA ALA A 637 20.59 52.39 18.28
C ALA A 637 19.41 51.42 18.44
N GLU A 638 18.19 51.95 18.50
CA GLU A 638 16.95 51.15 18.58
C GLU A 638 16.75 50.31 17.31
N ARG A 639 16.98 50.90 16.12
CA ARG A 639 16.93 50.16 14.85
C ARG A 639 18.00 49.06 14.76
N LYS A 640 19.22 49.32 15.25
CA LYS A 640 20.27 48.29 15.33
C LYS A 640 19.90 47.17 16.29
N ALA A 641 19.36 47.48 17.47
CA ALA A 641 18.90 46.50 18.43
C ALA A 641 17.74 45.64 17.91
N ILE A 642 16.79 46.22 17.16
CA ILE A 642 15.71 45.49 16.49
C ILE A 642 16.27 44.57 15.40
N LEU A 643 17.19 45.07 14.57
CA LEU A 643 17.82 44.27 13.50
C LEU A 643 18.64 43.11 14.06
N GLU A 644 19.30 43.30 15.19
CA GLU A 644 20.07 42.28 15.89
C GLU A 644 19.17 41.22 16.55
N ARG A 645 18.04 41.65 17.16
CA ARG A 645 16.99 40.73 17.64
C ARG A 645 16.41 39.88 16.52
N LEU A 646 16.20 40.44 15.32
CA LEU A 646 15.71 39.68 14.16
C LEU A 646 16.73 38.63 13.71
N LYS A 647 18.02 38.97 13.64
CA LYS A 647 19.08 38.00 13.33
C LYS A 647 19.15 36.86 14.36
N PHE A 648 19.00 37.18 15.64
CA PHE A 648 18.98 36.19 16.73
C PHE A 648 17.80 35.20 16.64
N ARG A 649 16.69 35.59 16.00
CA ARG A 649 15.53 34.72 15.73
C ARG A 649 15.78 33.73 14.59
N ASP A 650 16.56 34.11 13.58
CA ASP A 650 16.79 33.26 12.41
C ASP A 650 17.83 32.14 12.63
N SER A 651 18.78 32.33 13.55
CA SER A 651 19.85 31.36 13.88
C SER A 651 19.64 30.58 15.18
N CYS A 652 20.15 29.35 15.23
CA CYS A 652 20.16 28.55 16.46
C CYS A 652 21.39 28.89 17.30
N HIS A 653 21.17 29.33 18.54
CA HIS A 653 22.23 29.62 19.51
C HIS A 653 22.19 28.58 20.64
N TYR A 654 23.36 28.08 21.02
CA TYR A 654 23.50 26.93 21.92
C TYR A 654 24.38 27.27 23.11
N GLN A 655 23.89 26.97 24.32
CA GLN A 655 24.72 26.89 25.52
C GLN A 655 25.57 25.62 25.52
N ILE A 656 24.99 24.51 25.07
CA ILE A 656 25.64 23.21 24.98
C ILE A 656 25.33 22.64 23.60
N ASN A 657 26.36 22.22 22.88
CA ASN A 657 26.20 21.52 21.61
C ASN A 657 27.35 20.52 21.49
N GLU A 658 27.27 19.49 22.31
CA GLU A 658 28.34 18.53 22.52
C GLU A 658 27.90 17.14 22.08
N TYR A 659 28.82 16.40 21.49
CA TYR A 659 28.64 15.01 21.17
C TYR A 659 29.58 14.19 22.05
N ASP A 660 29.00 13.37 22.93
CA ASP A 660 29.75 12.45 23.76
C ASP A 660 30.06 11.19 22.95
N SER A 661 31.32 10.99 22.58
CA SER A 661 31.78 9.84 21.81
C SER A 661 31.79 8.53 22.59
N PHE A 662 31.86 8.59 23.93
CA PHE A 662 31.89 7.39 24.78
C PHE A 662 30.48 6.78 24.89
N TYR A 663 29.46 7.61 25.08
CA TYR A 663 28.06 7.15 25.14
C TYR A 663 27.31 7.24 23.79
N ASN A 664 27.97 7.72 22.73
CA ASN A 664 27.36 7.97 21.40
C ASN A 664 26.07 8.79 21.54
N MET A 665 26.16 9.90 22.29
CA MET A 665 25.01 10.70 22.69
C MET A 665 25.25 12.18 22.43
N GLU A 666 24.38 12.77 21.62
CA GLU A 666 24.37 14.20 21.39
C GLU A 666 23.56 14.91 22.48
N THR A 667 24.17 15.94 23.08
CA THR A 667 23.54 16.84 24.04
C THR A 667 23.51 18.25 23.45
N LYS A 668 22.30 18.78 23.23
CA LYS A 668 22.07 20.14 22.75
C LYS A 668 21.21 20.91 23.75
N ARG A 669 21.64 22.09 24.16
CA ARG A 669 20.87 23.05 24.94
C ARG A 669 20.93 24.39 24.24
N THR A 670 19.80 24.97 23.91
CA THR A 670 19.78 26.33 23.34
C THR A 670 20.04 27.37 24.41
N GLU A 671 20.46 28.57 23.99
CA GLU A 671 20.41 29.75 24.87
C GLU A 671 18.97 30.10 25.28
N PRO A 672 18.78 30.81 26.41
CA PRO A 672 17.48 31.28 26.87
C PRO A 672 16.93 32.34 25.93
N TYR A 673 15.76 32.08 25.37
CA TYR A 673 15.02 33.03 24.54
C TYR A 673 13.91 33.68 25.36
N ASN A 674 13.84 35.01 25.35
CA ASN A 674 12.74 35.75 25.98
C ASN A 674 11.44 35.53 25.18
N LEU A 675 10.45 34.88 25.79
CA LEU A 675 9.09 34.80 25.27
C LEU A 675 8.24 36.00 25.68
N SER A 676 8.52 36.56 26.85
CA SER A 676 7.98 37.83 27.34
C SER A 676 8.99 38.48 28.29
N ASP A 677 8.74 39.71 28.74
CA ASP A 677 9.60 40.51 29.63
C ASP A 677 10.29 39.75 30.79
N ARG A 678 9.67 38.67 31.28
CA ARG A 678 10.19 37.87 32.43
C ARG A 678 10.16 36.36 32.22
N LEU A 679 9.75 35.87 31.05
CA LEU A 679 9.70 34.44 30.79
C LEU A 679 10.72 34.08 29.72
N THR A 680 11.69 33.26 30.09
CA THR A 680 12.65 32.66 29.16
C THR A 680 12.30 31.22 28.86
N VAL A 681 12.63 30.78 27.65
CA VAL A 681 12.47 29.40 27.23
C VAL A 681 13.75 28.87 26.58
N GLU A 682 14.09 27.65 26.95
CA GLU A 682 15.21 26.89 26.40
C GLU A 682 14.75 25.53 25.90
N LEU A 683 15.41 25.05 24.85
CA LEU A 683 15.19 23.74 24.27
C LEU A 683 16.39 22.83 24.58
N TYR A 684 16.11 21.62 25.03
CA TYR A 684 17.13 20.68 25.46
C TYR A 684 16.92 19.29 24.86
N LYS A 685 17.96 18.76 24.21
CA LYS A 685 18.06 17.40 23.68
C LYS A 685 19.17 16.66 24.42
N GLN A 686 18.86 15.46 24.88
CA GLN A 686 19.87 14.51 25.34
C GLN A 686 19.54 13.13 24.75
N GLY A 687 20.34 12.71 23.77
CA GLY A 687 20.06 11.51 22.98
C GLY A 687 18.71 11.62 22.26
N ARG A 688 17.74 10.79 22.65
CA ARG A 688 16.36 10.79 22.09
C ARG A 688 15.36 11.64 22.88
N LYS A 689 15.72 12.10 24.09
CA LYS A 689 14.80 12.84 24.96
C LYS A 689 14.87 14.33 24.61
N LEU A 690 13.71 14.91 24.30
CA LEU A 690 13.55 16.34 24.06
C LEU A 690 12.78 16.96 25.23
N ASN A 691 13.24 18.10 25.69
CA ASN A 691 12.66 18.83 26.81
C ASN A 691 12.61 20.32 26.48
N VAL A 692 11.65 20.99 27.10
CA VAL A 692 11.52 22.44 27.11
C VAL A 692 11.66 22.92 28.54
N PHE A 693 12.45 23.97 28.74
CA PHE A 693 12.56 24.65 30.02
C PHE A 693 11.86 26.00 29.92
N PHE A 694 10.99 26.29 30.88
CA PHE A 694 10.37 27.60 31.07
C PHE A 694 10.88 28.15 32.40
N THR A 695 11.54 29.29 32.33
CA THR A 695 12.14 29.94 33.49
C THR A 695 11.55 31.31 33.68
N MET A 696 11.01 31.58 34.87
CA MET A 696 10.49 32.89 35.25
C MET A 696 10.93 33.22 36.68
N PRO A 697 11.43 34.43 36.95
CA PRO A 697 11.95 34.81 38.27
C PRO A 697 10.85 35.02 39.31
N ASP A 698 9.58 35.13 38.90
CA ASP A 698 8.46 35.32 39.82
C ASP A 698 8.19 34.04 40.64
N ASP A 699 7.90 34.21 41.93
CA ASP A 699 7.57 33.12 42.84
C ASP A 699 6.10 32.70 42.71
N LEU A 700 5.88 31.55 42.07
CA LEU A 700 4.57 30.90 41.97
C LEU A 700 4.41 29.73 42.97
N GLY A 701 5.36 29.56 43.89
CA GLY A 701 5.50 28.42 44.78
C GLY A 701 6.56 27.44 44.29
N CYS A 702 6.28 26.14 44.46
CA CYS A 702 7.18 25.10 43.98
C CYS A 702 6.71 24.56 42.63
N VAL A 703 7.67 24.20 41.78
CA VAL A 703 7.43 23.40 40.59
C VAL A 703 7.55 21.93 40.99
N SER A 704 6.42 21.20 41.01
CA SER A 704 6.37 19.84 41.53
C SER A 704 6.08 18.83 40.42
N TYR A 705 6.80 17.71 40.43
CA TYR A 705 6.54 16.56 39.56
C TYR A 705 5.54 15.56 40.17
N LEU A 706 5.18 15.71 41.45
CA LEU A 706 4.31 14.79 42.18
C LEU A 706 2.87 14.85 41.65
N SER A 707 2.25 13.69 41.44
CA SER A 707 0.94 13.55 40.79
C SER A 707 -0.16 14.43 41.38
N ASN A 708 -0.21 14.57 42.71
CA ASN A 708 -1.31 15.23 43.40
C ASN A 708 -1.27 16.76 43.28
N ASN A 709 -0.08 17.33 43.07
CA ASN A 709 0.14 18.79 42.95
C ASN A 709 1.05 19.11 41.76
N ARG A 710 0.89 18.37 40.67
CA ARG A 710 1.82 18.43 39.54
C ARG A 710 1.72 19.77 38.83
N SER A 711 2.84 20.48 38.77
CA SER A 711 2.96 21.73 38.05
C SER A 711 2.90 21.48 36.54
N PHE A 712 2.30 22.42 35.81
CA PHE A 712 2.14 22.31 34.36
C PHE A 712 2.20 23.67 33.67
N VAL A 713 2.59 23.64 32.40
CA VAL A 713 2.57 24.79 31.49
C VAL A 713 1.63 24.46 30.34
N LYS A 714 0.60 25.28 30.14
CA LYS A 714 -0.34 25.17 29.02
C LYS A 714 -0.04 26.27 28.01
N VAL A 715 0.35 25.87 26.81
CA VAL A 715 0.60 26.75 25.66
C VAL A 715 -0.63 26.76 24.78
N THR A 716 -1.23 27.93 24.58
CA THR A 716 -2.35 28.12 23.65
C THR A 716 -1.81 28.79 22.40
N LEU A 717 -2.09 28.22 21.23
CA LEU A 717 -1.66 28.75 19.94
C LEU A 717 -2.75 29.62 19.30
N GLU A 718 -2.39 30.43 18.30
CA GLU A 718 -3.33 31.33 17.61
C GLU A 718 -4.45 30.58 16.86
N ASN A 719 -4.18 29.36 16.40
CA ASN A 719 -5.18 28.44 15.84
C ASN A 719 -6.10 27.78 16.88
N ASN A 720 -6.07 28.24 18.14
CA ASN A 720 -6.81 27.71 19.30
C ASN A 720 -6.46 26.27 19.71
N GLN A 721 -5.37 25.69 19.19
CA GLN A 721 -4.85 24.43 19.71
C GLN A 721 -4.08 24.67 21.01
N THR A 722 -4.16 23.73 21.95
CA THR A 722 -3.47 23.83 23.24
C THR A 722 -2.55 22.65 23.47
N VAL A 723 -1.33 22.93 23.91
CA VAL A 723 -0.33 21.93 24.30
C VAL A 723 -0.04 22.06 25.78
N MET A 724 -0.20 20.97 26.53
CA MET A 724 0.09 20.95 27.96
C MET A 724 1.37 20.16 28.23
N PHE A 725 2.28 20.78 28.98
CA PHE A 725 3.49 20.17 29.51
C PHE A 725 3.33 19.95 31.00
N TYR A 726 3.74 18.79 31.47
CA TYR A 726 3.81 18.49 32.90
C TYR A 726 5.24 18.46 33.37
N HIS A 727 5.47 18.94 34.58
CA HIS A 727 6.81 18.98 35.14
C HIS A 727 7.41 17.57 35.26
N SER A 728 8.67 17.42 34.89
CA SER A 728 9.39 16.14 34.87
C SER A 728 10.76 16.17 35.54
N TRP A 729 11.09 17.24 36.27
CA TRP A 729 12.37 17.37 36.97
C TRP A 729 12.19 17.46 38.48
N ASP A 730 13.24 17.88 39.18
CA ASP A 730 13.29 17.97 40.63
C ASP A 730 12.36 19.07 41.17
N LEU A 731 11.99 18.93 42.43
CA LEU A 731 11.10 19.87 43.09
C LEU A 731 11.89 21.15 43.42
N GLU A 732 11.62 22.21 42.66
CA GLU A 732 12.27 23.52 42.81
C GLU A 732 11.28 24.53 43.39
N CYS A 733 11.69 25.33 44.39
CA CYS A 733 10.85 26.33 45.03
C CYS A 733 11.48 27.73 44.93
N GLY A 734 10.64 28.77 44.92
CA GLY A 734 11.10 30.14 44.74
C GLY A 734 10.94 30.55 43.27
N GLN A 735 11.98 30.41 42.45
CA GLN A 735 11.85 30.73 41.03
C GLN A 735 11.06 29.66 40.27
N PHE A 736 10.26 30.06 39.28
CA PHE A 736 9.54 29.12 38.43
C PHE A 736 10.50 28.49 37.43
N LEU A 737 11.12 27.36 37.82
CA LEU A 737 12.02 26.56 37.00
C LEU A 737 11.30 25.30 36.53
N PHE A 738 10.68 25.38 35.35
CA PHE A 738 9.86 24.31 34.83
C PHE A 738 10.55 23.56 33.70
N LYS A 739 10.75 22.24 33.87
CA LYS A 739 11.13 21.32 32.79
C LYS A 739 9.93 20.48 32.36
N GLY A 740 9.61 20.49 31.08
CA GLY A 740 8.59 19.63 30.47
C GLY A 740 9.16 18.75 29.37
N ASN A 741 8.68 17.51 29.29
CA ASN A 741 9.03 16.60 28.19
C ASN A 741 8.30 17.02 26.91
N LEU A 742 9.03 17.10 25.79
CA LEU A 742 8.50 17.37 24.44
C LEU A 742 8.29 16.04 23.70
N THR A 743 7.03 15.70 23.40
CA THR A 743 6.69 14.54 22.56
C THR A 743 6.58 14.91 21.09
N SER A 744 6.74 13.95 20.18
CA SER A 744 6.66 14.17 18.73
C SER A 744 5.30 14.74 18.28
N SER A 745 4.21 14.37 18.94
CA SER A 745 2.88 14.91 18.65
C SER A 745 2.75 16.38 19.07
N GLN A 746 3.25 16.74 20.26
CA GLN A 746 3.26 18.12 20.74
C GLN A 746 4.13 19.01 19.84
N ILE A 747 5.32 18.53 19.46
CA ILE A 747 6.21 19.21 18.50
C ILE A 747 5.48 19.51 17.18
N THR A 748 4.76 18.52 16.64
CA THR A 748 3.99 18.67 15.39
C THR A 748 2.90 19.73 15.52
N VAL A 749 2.29 19.89 16.69
CA VAL A 749 1.28 20.92 16.96
C VAL A 749 1.93 22.30 17.11
N LEU A 750 3.00 22.40 17.89
CA LEU A 750 3.69 23.67 18.19
C LEU A 750 4.31 24.32 16.94
N LYS A 751 4.64 23.53 15.92
CA LYS A 751 5.14 24.04 14.63
C LYS A 751 4.09 24.64 13.71
N LYS A 752 2.80 24.41 13.97
CA LYS A 752 1.72 24.78 13.04
C LYS A 752 1.24 26.22 13.19
N SER A 753 1.41 26.81 14.36
CA SER A 753 0.82 28.11 14.67
C SER A 753 1.64 28.84 15.74
N PRO A 754 1.73 30.19 15.68
CA PRO A 754 2.38 30.98 16.72
C PRO A 754 1.68 30.87 18.08
N ILE A 755 2.41 31.20 19.15
CA ILE A 755 1.90 31.23 20.52
C ILE A 755 0.94 32.41 20.69
N LYS A 756 -0.26 32.13 21.21
CA LYS A 756 -1.26 33.12 21.59
C LYS A 756 -1.14 33.49 23.07
N SER A 757 -1.01 32.51 23.95
CA SER A 757 -0.86 32.74 25.39
C SER A 757 -0.25 31.54 26.11
N LEU A 758 0.28 31.78 27.30
CA LEU A 758 0.89 30.78 28.17
C LEU A 758 0.23 30.82 29.55
N TYR A 759 -0.13 29.66 30.08
CA TYR A 759 -0.64 29.52 31.44
C TYR A 759 0.32 28.64 32.25
N LEU A 760 0.94 29.23 33.27
CA LEU A 760 1.91 28.60 34.16
C LEU A 760 1.22 28.27 35.47
N LYS A 761 1.24 27.00 35.90
CA LYS A 761 0.67 26.55 37.18
C LYS A 761 1.76 25.92 38.04
N ALA A 762 1.97 26.48 39.22
CA ALA A 762 2.79 25.91 40.29
C ALA A 762 1.94 25.53 41.50
N THR A 763 2.57 25.11 42.60
CA THR A 763 1.85 24.62 43.78
C THR A 763 1.05 25.70 44.52
N LYS A 764 1.53 26.96 44.57
CA LYS A 764 0.84 28.05 45.28
C LYS A 764 -0.01 28.91 44.36
N ALA A 765 0.55 29.33 43.23
CA ALA A 765 -0.07 30.30 42.32
C ALA A 765 -0.04 29.84 40.86
N SER A 766 -0.72 30.60 40.01
CA SER A 766 -0.68 30.47 38.56
C SER A 766 -0.59 31.83 37.92
N LYS A 767 0.03 31.90 36.73
CA LYS A 767 0.17 33.12 35.95
C LYS A 767 -0.19 32.86 34.49
N THR A 768 -1.03 33.72 33.94
CA THR A 768 -1.33 33.77 32.51
C THR A 768 -0.50 34.88 31.88
N ILE A 769 0.14 34.58 30.75
CA ILE A 769 0.91 35.54 29.95
C ILE A 769 0.21 35.61 28.58
N GLU A 770 -0.35 36.77 28.28
CA GLU A 770 -1.08 37.03 27.03
C GLU A 770 -0.21 37.78 26.02
N THR A 771 0.67 38.66 26.49
CA THR A 771 1.63 39.37 25.64
C THR A 771 2.89 38.51 25.45
N ILE A 772 3.08 38.02 24.23
CA ILE A 772 4.21 37.18 23.85
C ILE A 772 5.04 37.96 22.81
N ASP A 773 6.29 38.26 23.14
CA ASP A 773 7.21 39.02 22.28
C ASP A 773 7.76 38.17 21.13
N TYR A 774 7.94 36.87 21.38
CA TYR A 774 8.44 35.92 20.39
C TYR A 774 7.45 34.78 20.16
N LYS A 775 6.36 35.10 19.44
CA LYS A 775 5.25 34.17 19.20
C LYS A 775 5.64 32.97 18.35
N GLU A 776 6.58 33.14 17.42
CA GLU A 776 7.04 32.12 16.48
C GLU A 776 8.11 31.19 17.07
N PHE A 777 8.47 31.35 18.35
CA PHE A 777 9.57 30.63 18.99
C PHE A 777 9.60 29.12 18.69
N PHE A 778 8.48 28.41 18.89
CA PHE A 778 8.47 26.96 18.65
C PHE A 778 8.58 26.60 17.16
N ILE A 779 8.06 27.45 16.26
CA ILE A 779 8.17 27.26 14.81
C ILE A 779 9.64 27.39 14.40
N ASP A 780 10.31 28.42 14.91
CA ASP A 780 11.68 28.76 14.54
C ASP A 780 12.72 27.89 15.21
N LYS A 781 12.55 27.56 16.49
CA LYS A 781 13.61 26.99 17.34
C LYS A 781 13.51 25.50 17.56
N LEU A 782 12.35 24.86 17.35
CA LEU A 782 12.27 23.38 17.47
C LEU A 782 13.21 22.67 16.49
N LYS A 783 13.44 23.26 15.30
CA LYS A 783 14.39 22.74 14.31
C LYS A 783 15.84 22.66 14.83
N CYS A 784 16.19 23.44 15.86
CA CYS A 784 17.52 23.47 16.45
C CYS A 784 17.88 22.18 17.21
N ILE A 785 16.88 21.39 17.62
CA ILE A 785 17.06 20.19 18.47
C ILE A 785 16.50 18.89 17.85
N GLU A 786 16.00 18.93 16.61
CA GLU A 786 15.32 17.80 15.96
C GLU A 786 16.18 16.95 15.01
N ASN A 787 17.39 17.40 14.69
CA ASN A 787 18.24 16.71 13.73
C ASN A 787 18.81 15.41 14.26
#